data_AF-A0A8S2AX34-F1
#
_entry.id   AF-A0A8S2AX34-F1
#
_cell.length_a   1.000
_cell.length_b   1.000
_cell.length_c   1.000
_cell.angle_alpha   90.00
_cell.angle_beta   90.00
_cell.angle_gamma   90.00
#
_symmetry.space_group_name_H-M   'P 1'
#
loop_
_entity.id
_entity.type
_entity.pdbx_description
1 polymer ?
#
loop_
_entity_poly.entity_id
_entity_poly.type
_entity_poly.pdbx_seq_one_letter_code
_entity_poly.pdbx_strand_id
1 'polypeptide(L)'
;MEEVISKEKAMARLGHTSEQPFQNLTKLVLDGLPKLESIYWAPLPFPVLEYLEIRHCPELRRLPFNFESSIGNQIEMKIEEQWIKVVEWEDEATKQRFSHFNNRDFPQMAEDPKMDGWTSESHPIQNIDLVGTTGSGKSAPTNNIKGKKVVQSGTHATTVTMECQTYGVVTPDGPIGNMINTPGKRKVKEMLFNLKDLKDESRLIGISGMIGSGKTILAKELVRDEEVRGHFGNRVLFLTVSQSPNLEELRALIRDFLTGHEAGFGATLPESIGHTRKLVILDDVRTRESLNQLMFNIPGTTTLVVSQSKLADPRTTYDIELLNEHEATSLFCLSAFNQKSVPSGFSKSLVKQVVGECKGLPLSLKVIGASLKDQPENYWEGAVERLSRGKPVDEIHESKVFAQIEATLENLDPKSKECFLDMGAFPEGKKIPVDVLINMLVEIHDLETATAFDVLVDLANRNLLTLVKDPTYVAMHTSYYDMFVTQHDVLRDVALHLTNRGEVKEMTEMDWFDMDFPKAEVLILNFSSDNYVLPPFIAKMGMLRVFVIINNGISPAHLHDFPISTDLTNLRSLWLERVHVPELSSSMIPLKNLRKLYLIICKINSSFDQTAVDIAQIFPQLTGLTIDYCDDLVELPSTIYGITSLNSISITNCPNIKELPRNISKLKALQLLRLYACPELKSLPVEICELPRLVYVDISHCLSLSFLPEKIGKVKTLEKIDMRECSLSSIPSSAVSLTSLRHVACYREALWMWEEVEKAVPGLRVEATEKWFNMNWPDE
;
A
#
# COMPACT_ATOMS: atom_id res chain seq x y z
N MET A 1 22.21 -23.10 -13.03
CA MET A 1 22.60 -23.55 -11.68
C MET A 1 23.39 -24.83 -11.88
N GLU A 2 24.70 -24.83 -11.60
CA GLU A 2 25.57 -26.02 -11.78
C GLU A 2 25.48 -26.98 -10.58
N GLU A 3 25.27 -26.42 -9.37
CA GLU A 3 25.02 -27.15 -8.12
C GLU A 3 23.80 -26.58 -7.39
N VAL A 4 22.93 -27.44 -6.81
CA VAL A 4 21.78 -27.00 -5.98
C VAL A 4 22.25 -26.39 -4.66
N ILE A 5 23.37 -26.86 -4.10
CA ILE A 5 23.96 -26.36 -2.86
C ILE A 5 25.44 -26.12 -3.08
N SER A 6 25.88 -24.86 -2.94
CA SER A 6 27.30 -24.49 -3.07
C SER A 6 28.13 -24.98 -1.88
N LYS A 7 29.25 -25.64 -2.19
CA LYS A 7 30.28 -26.10 -1.24
C LYS A 7 30.72 -25.05 -0.23
N GLU A 8 30.97 -23.84 -0.70
CA GLU A 8 31.49 -22.74 0.10
C GLU A 8 30.44 -22.22 1.10
N LYS A 9 29.17 -22.07 0.64
CA LYS A 9 28.07 -21.59 1.49
C LYS A 9 27.68 -22.60 2.57
N ALA A 10 27.69 -23.88 2.26
CA ALA A 10 27.33 -24.93 3.22
C ALA A 10 28.44 -25.19 4.25
N MET A 11 29.73 -25.16 3.86
CA MET A 11 30.83 -25.24 4.83
C MET A 11 30.86 -24.02 5.77
N ALA A 12 30.51 -22.82 5.27
CA ALA A 12 30.42 -21.61 6.09
C ALA A 12 29.26 -21.64 7.11
N ARG A 13 28.16 -22.36 6.83
CA ARG A 13 26.99 -22.46 7.72
C ARG A 13 27.05 -23.62 8.71
N LEU A 14 27.52 -24.80 8.29
CA LEU A 14 27.45 -26.00 9.12
C LEU A 14 28.66 -26.16 10.06
N GLY A 15 29.80 -25.51 9.78
CA GLY A 15 31.03 -25.78 10.52
C GLY A 15 31.41 -27.27 10.50
N HIS A 16 32.42 -27.70 11.25
CA HIS A 16 32.77 -29.13 11.35
C HIS A 16 31.75 -29.96 12.16
N THR A 17 30.46 -29.65 12.08
CA THR A 17 29.39 -30.43 12.74
C THR A 17 28.92 -31.56 11.83
N SER A 18 28.69 -32.73 12.43
CA SER A 18 28.26 -33.96 11.76
C SER A 18 26.75 -34.00 11.49
N GLU A 19 26.11 -32.85 11.23
CA GLU A 19 24.68 -32.81 10.92
C GLU A 19 24.47 -33.11 9.44
N GLN A 20 23.89 -34.27 9.15
CA GLN A 20 23.56 -34.67 7.79
C GLN A 20 22.30 -33.90 7.34
N PRO A 21 22.37 -33.10 6.27
CA PRO A 21 21.19 -32.42 5.73
C PRO A 21 20.20 -33.43 5.12
N PHE A 22 18.91 -33.06 5.05
CA PHE A 22 17.83 -33.81 4.38
C PHE A 22 17.38 -35.15 5.00
N GLN A 23 17.62 -35.37 6.31
CA GLN A 23 17.19 -36.61 6.98
C GLN A 23 15.68 -36.90 6.93
N ASN A 24 14.83 -35.89 6.69
CA ASN A 24 13.37 -36.04 6.63
C ASN A 24 12.78 -35.84 5.21
N LEU A 25 13.62 -35.77 4.17
CA LEU A 25 13.16 -35.50 2.81
C LEU A 25 12.52 -36.75 2.19
N THR A 26 11.21 -36.70 1.93
CA THR A 26 10.43 -37.82 1.37
C THR A 26 10.19 -37.71 -0.14
N LYS A 27 10.24 -36.51 -0.73
CA LYS A 27 10.00 -36.28 -2.15
C LYS A 27 11.01 -35.29 -2.75
N LEU A 28 11.59 -35.65 -3.89
CA LEU A 28 12.53 -34.82 -4.66
C LEU A 28 12.09 -34.72 -6.13
N VAL A 29 11.92 -33.50 -6.64
CA VAL A 29 11.55 -33.24 -8.04
C VAL A 29 12.52 -32.23 -8.63
N LEU A 30 13.14 -32.57 -9.76
CA LEU A 30 14.03 -31.72 -10.54
C LEU A 30 13.45 -31.57 -11.94
N ASP A 31 13.07 -30.35 -12.32
CA ASP A 31 12.50 -30.07 -13.63
C ASP A 31 13.10 -28.76 -14.19
N GLY A 32 13.48 -28.76 -15.48
CA GLY A 32 13.90 -27.54 -16.19
C GLY A 32 15.28 -26.99 -15.80
N LEU A 33 16.25 -27.83 -15.43
CA LEU A 33 17.58 -27.42 -15.00
C LEU A 33 18.68 -27.86 -16.00
N PRO A 34 18.87 -27.14 -17.13
CA PRO A 34 19.71 -27.59 -18.25
C PRO A 34 21.21 -27.62 -17.98
N LYS A 35 21.69 -26.87 -16.97
CA LYS A 35 23.10 -26.77 -16.59
C LYS A 35 23.43 -27.47 -15.27
N LEU A 36 22.48 -28.17 -14.67
CA LEU A 36 22.71 -28.80 -13.37
C LEU A 36 23.60 -30.03 -13.56
N GLU A 37 24.80 -30.02 -12.99
CA GLU A 37 25.75 -31.15 -13.12
C GLU A 37 25.67 -32.11 -11.93
N SER A 38 25.42 -31.56 -10.73
CA SER A 38 25.24 -32.31 -9.49
C SER A 38 24.30 -31.59 -8.53
N ILE A 39 23.61 -32.33 -7.66
CA ILE A 39 22.77 -31.75 -6.59
C ILE A 39 23.63 -31.34 -5.38
N TYR A 40 24.71 -32.08 -5.11
CA TYR A 40 25.65 -31.84 -3.99
C TYR A 40 27.07 -32.28 -4.38
N TRP A 41 28.10 -31.61 -3.88
CA TRP A 41 29.50 -31.97 -4.20
C TRP A 41 30.01 -33.21 -3.45
N ALA A 42 29.18 -33.80 -2.58
CA ALA A 42 29.48 -35.00 -1.81
C ALA A 42 28.26 -35.96 -1.74
N PRO A 43 28.47 -37.22 -1.36
CA PRO A 43 27.40 -38.16 -1.07
C PRO A 43 26.59 -37.72 0.16
N LEU A 44 25.26 -37.74 0.07
CA LEU A 44 24.36 -37.45 1.20
C LEU A 44 23.39 -38.62 1.43
N PRO A 45 23.10 -38.97 2.69
CA PRO A 45 22.05 -39.93 2.98
C PRO A 45 20.68 -39.27 2.88
N PHE A 46 19.81 -39.82 2.03
CA PHE A 46 18.38 -39.53 2.02
C PHE A 46 17.63 -40.73 2.62
N PRO A 47 17.60 -40.90 3.95
CA PRO A 47 17.15 -42.13 4.58
C PRO A 47 15.66 -42.40 4.40
N VAL A 48 14.84 -41.36 4.21
CA VAL A 48 13.36 -41.48 4.12
C VAL A 48 12.78 -41.10 2.74
N LEU A 49 13.60 -41.04 1.69
CA LEU A 49 13.11 -40.67 0.36
C LEU A 49 12.19 -41.77 -0.22
N GLU A 50 11.01 -41.35 -0.70
CA GLU A 50 9.93 -42.20 -1.24
C GLU A 50 9.61 -41.88 -2.71
N TYR A 51 9.90 -40.67 -3.20
CA TYR A 51 9.61 -40.27 -4.60
C TYR A 51 10.74 -39.42 -5.20
N LEU A 52 11.18 -39.78 -6.41
CA LEU A 52 12.15 -39.02 -7.22
C LEU A 52 11.60 -38.78 -8.63
N GLU A 53 11.65 -37.53 -9.08
CA GLU A 53 11.31 -37.18 -10.46
C GLU A 53 12.36 -36.24 -11.08
N ILE A 54 12.85 -36.59 -12.26
CA ILE A 54 13.87 -35.81 -12.99
C ILE A 54 13.40 -35.62 -14.43
N ARG A 55 13.22 -34.37 -14.83
CA ARG A 55 12.77 -33.95 -16.17
C ARG A 55 13.63 -32.78 -16.66
N HIS A 56 13.92 -32.72 -17.95
CA HIS A 56 14.62 -31.60 -18.59
C HIS A 56 15.95 -31.18 -17.89
N CYS A 57 16.75 -32.17 -17.43
CA CYS A 57 18.04 -31.96 -16.75
C CYS A 57 19.21 -32.71 -17.45
N PRO A 58 19.57 -32.35 -18.70
CA PRO A 58 20.50 -33.10 -19.55
C PRO A 58 21.94 -33.25 -19.02
N GLU A 59 22.48 -32.27 -18.29
CA GLU A 59 23.86 -32.30 -17.80
C GLU A 59 24.02 -32.94 -16.41
N LEU A 60 22.93 -33.38 -15.78
CA LEU A 60 22.99 -33.97 -14.44
C LEU A 60 23.60 -35.36 -14.54
N ARG A 61 24.82 -35.57 -14.06
CA ARG A 61 25.52 -36.86 -14.23
C ARG A 61 25.59 -37.70 -12.96
N ARG A 62 25.37 -37.09 -11.79
CA ARG A 62 25.50 -37.76 -10.50
C ARG A 62 24.33 -37.42 -9.58
N LEU A 63 23.85 -38.43 -8.87
CA LEU A 63 22.97 -38.25 -7.71
C LEU A 63 23.82 -38.32 -6.44
N PRO A 64 23.57 -37.47 -5.44
CA PRO A 64 24.28 -37.50 -4.18
C PRO A 64 23.74 -38.61 -3.26
N PHE A 65 23.51 -39.82 -3.80
CA PHE A 65 23.01 -40.96 -3.02
C PHE A 65 24.17 -41.82 -2.53
N ASN A 66 24.30 -41.95 -1.21
CA ASN A 66 25.17 -42.94 -0.60
C ASN A 66 24.42 -44.26 -0.30
N PHE A 67 25.14 -45.28 0.17
CA PHE A 67 24.59 -46.60 0.54
C PHE A 67 23.45 -46.56 1.60
N GLU A 68 23.36 -45.49 2.40
CA GLU A 68 22.33 -45.28 3.43
C GLU A 68 21.03 -44.69 2.88
N SER A 69 21.05 -44.19 1.64
CA SER A 69 19.86 -43.62 1.00
C SER A 69 18.80 -44.68 0.76
N SER A 70 17.61 -44.43 1.32
CA SER A 70 16.41 -45.27 1.22
C SER A 70 16.62 -46.77 1.53
N ILE A 71 17.48 -47.10 2.50
CA ILE A 71 17.53 -48.46 3.05
C ILE A 71 16.16 -48.80 3.65
N GLY A 72 15.42 -49.73 3.03
CA GLY A 72 14.15 -50.25 3.55
C GLY A 72 12.87 -49.58 3.03
N ASN A 73 12.97 -48.56 2.17
CA ASN A 73 11.81 -47.88 1.57
C ASN A 73 11.66 -48.24 0.07
N GLN A 74 10.42 -48.33 -0.41
CA GLN A 74 10.13 -48.36 -1.84
C GLN A 74 10.14 -46.93 -2.38
N ILE A 75 10.87 -46.69 -3.48
CA ILE A 75 10.98 -45.37 -4.10
C ILE A 75 10.31 -45.41 -5.46
N GLU A 76 9.39 -44.49 -5.71
CA GLU A 76 8.83 -44.27 -7.05
C GLU A 76 9.77 -43.33 -7.82
N MET A 77 10.23 -43.75 -9.00
CA MET A 77 11.10 -42.96 -9.87
C MET A 77 10.44 -42.63 -11.20
N LYS A 78 10.46 -41.36 -11.59
CA LYS A 78 10.06 -40.89 -12.92
C LYS A 78 11.21 -40.13 -13.57
N ILE A 79 11.88 -40.78 -14.50
CA ILE A 79 13.10 -40.24 -15.10
C ILE A 79 13.11 -40.52 -16.61
N GLU A 80 13.60 -39.58 -17.39
CA GLU A 80 13.77 -39.76 -18.84
C GLU A 80 14.71 -40.95 -19.15
N GLU A 81 14.31 -41.85 -20.06
CA GLU A 81 15.07 -43.07 -20.39
C GLU A 81 16.51 -42.80 -20.87
N GLN A 82 16.73 -41.66 -21.50
CA GLN A 82 18.04 -41.28 -22.00
C GLN A 82 19.02 -40.99 -20.85
N TRP A 83 18.51 -40.48 -19.73
CA TRP A 83 19.31 -40.09 -18.58
C TRP A 83 19.82 -41.30 -17.79
N ILE A 84 18.99 -42.33 -17.57
CA ILE A 84 19.39 -43.58 -16.86
C ILE A 84 20.66 -44.22 -17.43
N LYS A 85 20.93 -44.04 -18.73
CA LYS A 85 22.10 -44.60 -19.42
C LYS A 85 23.40 -43.83 -19.16
N VAL A 86 23.33 -42.58 -18.72
CA VAL A 86 24.47 -41.67 -18.57
C VAL A 86 24.81 -41.36 -17.11
N VAL A 87 23.97 -41.80 -16.16
CA VAL A 87 24.18 -41.59 -14.72
C VAL A 87 25.39 -42.38 -14.21
N GLU A 88 26.30 -41.66 -13.56
CA GLU A 88 27.36 -42.23 -12.75
C GLU A 88 26.84 -42.48 -11.33
N TRP A 89 26.76 -43.76 -10.95
CA TRP A 89 26.41 -44.18 -9.60
C TRP A 89 27.66 -44.23 -8.71
N GLU A 90 27.49 -43.86 -7.45
CA GLU A 90 28.58 -43.83 -6.48
C GLU A 90 29.10 -45.23 -6.11
N ASP A 91 28.19 -46.21 -6.03
CA ASP A 91 28.53 -47.60 -5.77
C ASP A 91 27.54 -48.59 -6.43
N GLU A 92 28.00 -49.82 -6.64
CA GLU A 92 27.23 -50.86 -7.35
C GLU A 92 25.99 -51.33 -6.55
N ALA A 93 25.99 -51.21 -5.22
CA ALA A 93 24.84 -51.61 -4.39
C ALA A 93 23.70 -50.57 -4.50
N THR A 94 24.04 -49.28 -4.55
CA THR A 94 23.11 -48.18 -4.84
C THR A 94 22.53 -48.37 -6.24
N LYS A 95 23.39 -48.58 -7.26
CA LYS A 95 22.93 -48.86 -8.64
C LYS A 95 21.97 -50.05 -8.73
N GLN A 96 22.27 -51.17 -8.07
CA GLN A 96 21.39 -52.34 -8.08
C GLN A 96 20.03 -52.05 -7.43
N ARG A 97 20.00 -51.30 -6.32
CA ARG A 97 18.77 -50.94 -5.61
C ARG A 97 17.82 -50.09 -6.45
N PHE A 98 18.35 -49.21 -7.28
CA PHE A 98 17.58 -48.31 -8.13
C PHE A 98 17.33 -48.85 -9.56
N SER A 99 18.04 -49.89 -9.99
CA SER A 99 17.92 -50.48 -11.32
C SER A 99 16.65 -51.31 -11.57
N HIS A 100 15.87 -51.64 -10.54
CA HIS A 100 14.71 -52.55 -10.63
C HIS A 100 13.35 -51.84 -10.81
N PHE A 101 13.31 -50.51 -10.85
CA PHE A 101 12.06 -49.75 -11.02
C PHE A 101 11.82 -49.44 -12.49
N ASN A 102 10.87 -50.16 -13.09
CA ASN A 102 10.43 -49.96 -14.48
C ASN A 102 9.73 -48.60 -14.63
N ASN A 103 10.23 -47.81 -15.58
CA ASN A 103 9.67 -46.55 -16.05
C ASN A 103 8.19 -46.75 -16.46
N ARG A 104 7.25 -45.98 -15.91
CA ARG A 104 5.90 -45.90 -16.47
C ARG A 104 5.88 -44.76 -17.50
N ASP A 105 5.48 -45.11 -18.71
CA ASP A 105 5.54 -44.31 -19.95
C ASP A 105 5.15 -42.83 -19.79
N PHE A 106 5.98 -41.94 -20.33
CA PHE A 106 5.62 -40.55 -20.63
C PHE A 106 4.62 -40.53 -21.81
N PRO A 107 3.45 -39.87 -21.70
CA PRO A 107 2.63 -39.59 -22.88
C PRO A 107 3.36 -38.60 -23.79
N GLN A 108 3.66 -39.01 -25.03
CA GLN A 108 4.20 -38.14 -26.07
C GLN A 108 3.20 -37.01 -26.41
N MET A 109 3.59 -35.75 -26.19
CA MET A 109 3.01 -34.59 -26.88
C MET A 109 4.11 -33.79 -27.55
N ALA A 110 3.75 -33.26 -28.72
CA ALA A 110 4.63 -32.79 -29.79
C ALA A 110 5.61 -31.68 -29.41
N GLU A 111 6.77 -31.71 -30.07
CA GLU A 111 7.80 -30.68 -30.09
C GLU A 111 7.24 -29.32 -30.53
N ASP A 112 7.50 -28.26 -29.75
CA ASP A 112 7.31 -26.87 -30.19
C ASP A 112 8.64 -26.11 -30.03
N PRO A 113 9.24 -25.57 -31.11
CA PRO A 113 10.55 -24.95 -31.06
C PRO A 113 10.42 -23.44 -30.78
N LYS A 114 10.77 -23.01 -29.56
CA LYS A 114 11.44 -21.74 -29.19
C LYS A 114 11.38 -21.50 -27.69
N MET A 115 12.47 -21.83 -26.98
CA MET A 115 12.80 -21.27 -25.67
C MET A 115 14.25 -20.79 -25.70
N ASP A 116 14.46 -19.63 -26.31
CA ASP A 116 15.65 -18.80 -26.05
C ASP A 116 15.17 -17.63 -25.20
N GLY A 117 15.52 -17.60 -23.91
CA GLY A 117 15.25 -16.44 -23.06
C GLY A 117 14.98 -16.74 -21.59
N TRP A 118 15.84 -17.48 -20.90
CA TRP A 118 15.92 -17.44 -19.44
C TRP A 118 17.35 -17.11 -19.04
N THR A 119 17.63 -15.82 -18.87
CA THR A 119 18.81 -15.35 -18.16
C THR A 119 18.58 -15.60 -16.67
N SER A 120 19.48 -16.38 -16.06
CA SER A 120 19.46 -16.67 -14.63
C SER A 120 19.88 -15.43 -13.84
N GLU A 121 18.92 -14.70 -13.29
CA GLU A 121 19.17 -13.79 -12.18
C GLU A 121 18.74 -14.47 -10.88
N SER A 122 19.68 -14.59 -9.95
CA SER A 122 19.38 -14.98 -8.58
C SER A 122 18.55 -13.89 -7.94
N HIS A 123 17.26 -14.14 -7.71
CA HIS A 123 16.41 -13.20 -6.98
C HIS A 123 16.87 -13.09 -5.52
N PRO A 124 16.90 -11.88 -4.95
CA PRO A 124 17.16 -11.69 -3.52
C PRO A 124 16.05 -12.35 -2.69
N ILE A 125 16.41 -12.87 -1.51
CA ILE A 125 15.46 -13.46 -0.55
C ILE A 125 14.40 -12.41 -0.18
N GLN A 126 13.14 -12.68 -0.46
CA GLN A 126 12.02 -11.79 -0.15
C GLN A 126 11.56 -12.00 1.30
N ASN A 127 11.76 -10.98 2.14
CA ASN A 127 11.21 -10.94 3.49
C ASN A 127 9.88 -10.19 3.51
N ILE A 128 8.89 -10.75 4.19
CA ILE A 128 7.54 -10.17 4.34
C ILE A 128 7.15 -10.15 5.81
N ASP A 129 6.70 -8.99 6.30
CA ASP A 129 6.10 -8.88 7.64
C ASP A 129 4.59 -9.01 7.56
N LEU A 130 3.95 -10.00 8.19
CA LEU A 130 2.48 -10.11 8.14
C LEU A 130 1.79 -9.50 9.36
N VAL A 131 0.77 -8.69 9.07
CA VAL A 131 -0.03 -7.93 10.03
C VAL A 131 -1.52 -8.19 9.80
N GLY A 132 -2.38 -8.19 10.83
CA GLY A 132 -3.82 -8.34 10.58
C GLY A 132 -4.75 -8.36 11.81
N THR A 133 -6.06 -8.31 11.58
CA THR A 133 -7.13 -8.08 12.58
C THR A 133 -8.15 -9.23 12.62
N THR A 134 -8.76 -9.54 13.77
CA THR A 134 -9.79 -10.60 13.89
C THR A 134 -11.21 -10.04 13.89
N GLY A 135 -12.15 -10.74 13.26
CA GLY A 135 -13.59 -10.55 13.50
C GLY A 135 -14.01 -11.13 14.85
N SER A 136 -14.96 -10.47 15.53
CA SER A 136 -15.43 -10.79 16.89
C SER A 136 -15.60 -12.30 17.17
N GLY A 137 -14.70 -12.85 17.99
CA GLY A 137 -14.73 -14.26 18.41
C GLY A 137 -13.74 -14.55 19.54
N LYS A 138 -14.23 -15.17 20.63
CA LYS A 138 -13.49 -15.40 21.87
C LYS A 138 -12.30 -16.37 21.73
N SER A 139 -11.18 -15.96 22.32
CA SER A 139 -10.06 -16.72 22.93
C SER A 139 -9.62 -18.08 22.38
N ALA A 140 -8.35 -18.19 21.96
CA ALA A 140 -7.50 -19.37 22.20
C ALA A 140 -6.01 -18.95 22.22
N PRO A 141 -5.17 -19.46 23.14
CA PRO A 141 -3.73 -19.25 23.11
C PRO A 141 -3.06 -20.29 22.19
N THR A 142 -1.84 -19.98 21.71
CA THR A 142 -0.91 -20.75 20.85
C THR A 142 -1.03 -20.48 19.33
N ASN A 143 0.05 -19.93 18.75
CA ASN A 143 0.48 -19.88 17.34
C ASN A 143 -0.55 -19.61 16.21
N ASN A 144 -1.74 -19.09 16.50
CA ASN A 144 -2.83 -19.04 15.52
C ASN A 144 -3.01 -17.66 14.87
N ILE A 145 -2.40 -17.45 13.70
CA ILE A 145 -2.82 -16.41 12.74
C ILE A 145 -4.15 -16.80 12.03
N LYS A 146 -4.68 -18.00 12.31
CA LYS A 146 -5.90 -18.57 11.70
C LYS A 146 -7.22 -17.81 11.97
N GLY A 147 -7.20 -16.77 12.80
CA GLY A 147 -8.37 -15.98 13.18
C GLY A 147 -8.57 -14.66 12.41
N LYS A 148 -7.60 -14.24 11.60
CA LYS A 148 -7.56 -12.88 11.04
C LYS A 148 -8.43 -12.74 9.79
N LYS A 149 -9.22 -11.67 9.72
CA LYS A 149 -10.06 -11.26 8.58
C LYS A 149 -9.26 -10.43 7.57
N VAL A 150 -8.46 -9.49 8.04
CA VAL A 150 -7.56 -8.70 7.20
C VAL A 150 -6.13 -9.14 7.46
N VAL A 151 -5.38 -9.43 6.40
CA VAL A 151 -3.95 -9.78 6.42
C VAL A 151 -3.22 -8.83 5.48
N GLN A 152 -2.09 -8.29 5.91
CA GLN A 152 -1.29 -7.39 5.10
C GLN A 152 0.19 -7.70 5.24
N SER A 153 0.93 -7.71 4.13
CA SER A 153 2.39 -7.60 4.16
C SER A 153 2.80 -6.15 4.40
N GLY A 154 3.61 -5.95 5.42
CA GLY A 154 4.60 -4.90 5.47
C GLY A 154 5.77 -5.36 4.64
N THR A 155 6.08 -4.62 3.59
CA THR A 155 7.45 -4.55 3.11
C THR A 155 8.05 -3.27 3.60
N HIS A 156 9.37 -3.30 3.67
CA HIS A 156 10.23 -2.25 4.20
C HIS A 156 10.22 -0.98 3.35
N ALA A 157 9.07 -0.59 2.78
CA ALA A 157 8.96 0.67 2.07
C ALA A 157 9.10 1.78 3.11
N THR A 158 10.31 2.30 3.19
CA THR A 158 10.61 3.58 3.80
C THR A 158 9.66 4.59 3.19
N THR A 159 8.79 5.20 3.98
CA THR A 159 8.14 6.43 3.52
C THR A 159 9.22 7.50 3.52
N VAL A 160 9.97 7.57 2.42
CA VAL A 160 10.86 8.69 2.14
C VAL A 160 9.95 9.84 1.76
N THR A 161 9.51 10.63 2.73
CA THR A 161 9.14 12.00 2.42
C THR A 161 10.41 12.74 2.04
N MET A 162 10.84 12.61 0.78
CA MET A 162 11.75 13.56 0.18
C MET A 162 10.96 14.86 0.02
N GLU A 163 10.90 15.67 1.09
CA GLU A 163 10.59 17.09 0.97
C GLU A 163 11.80 17.80 0.33
N CYS A 164 12.15 17.42 -0.90
CA CYS A 164 13.01 18.23 -1.74
C CYS A 164 12.14 19.36 -2.29
N GLN A 165 11.98 20.42 -1.48
CA GLN A 165 11.14 21.56 -1.83
C GLN A 165 11.81 22.37 -2.96
N THR A 166 11.49 22.05 -4.21
CA THR A 166 11.37 23.05 -5.27
C THR A 166 9.92 23.52 -5.32
N TYR A 167 9.68 24.70 -4.72
CA TYR A 167 8.50 25.57 -4.80
C TYR A 167 7.15 24.97 -5.24
N GLY A 168 6.22 24.84 -4.29
CA GLY A 168 4.80 24.62 -4.60
C GLY A 168 3.97 24.15 -3.41
N VAL A 169 3.49 25.10 -2.60
CA VAL A 169 2.35 25.05 -1.65
C VAL A 169 1.97 23.67 -1.09
N VAL A 170 2.48 23.35 0.11
CA VAL A 170 1.92 22.31 0.99
C VAL A 170 0.82 22.94 1.85
N THR A 171 -0.33 22.26 1.93
CA THR A 171 -1.52 22.66 2.69
C THR A 171 -1.21 23.00 4.15
N PRO A 172 -1.89 24.00 4.74
CA PRO A 172 -1.66 24.39 6.12
C PRO A 172 -2.11 23.27 7.04
N ASP A 173 -1.18 22.61 7.72
CA ASP A 173 -1.50 22.14 9.07
C ASP A 173 -2.02 23.39 9.80
N GLY A 174 -3.27 23.33 10.27
CA GLY A 174 -4.01 24.49 10.74
C GLY A 174 -3.33 25.26 11.91
N PRO A 175 -4.06 26.14 12.63
CA PRO A 175 -3.51 27.13 13.58
C PRO A 175 -2.73 26.60 14.80
N ILE A 176 -2.41 25.31 14.81
CA ILE A 176 -1.79 24.49 15.84
C ILE A 176 -0.25 24.57 15.83
N GLY A 177 0.40 24.67 14.66
CA GLY A 177 1.87 24.83 14.58
C GLY A 177 2.37 26.06 15.36
N ASN A 178 1.54 27.11 15.40
CA ASN A 178 1.80 28.34 16.15
C ASN A 178 1.49 28.25 17.66
N MET A 179 0.76 27.22 18.13
CA MET A 179 0.31 27.13 19.53
C MET A 179 0.98 26.01 20.34
N ILE A 180 1.42 24.91 19.73
CA ILE A 180 1.75 23.71 20.51
C ILE A 180 3.16 23.71 21.13
N ASN A 181 4.17 24.46 20.67
CA ASN A 181 5.50 24.29 21.28
C ASN A 181 6.54 25.41 21.09
N THR A 182 6.19 26.67 21.32
CA THR A 182 7.16 27.78 21.30
C THR A 182 8.35 27.59 22.27
N PRO A 183 8.18 27.03 23.49
CA PRO A 183 9.30 26.77 24.41
C PRO A 183 10.16 25.58 23.99
N GLY A 184 9.55 24.44 23.63
CA GLY A 184 10.27 23.24 23.20
C GLY A 184 11.05 23.46 21.90
N LYS A 185 10.42 24.15 20.93
CA LYS A 185 11.09 24.57 19.69
C LYS A 185 12.31 25.45 19.96
N ARG A 186 12.20 26.41 20.88
CA ARG A 186 13.32 27.28 21.28
C ARG A 186 14.47 26.48 21.91
N LYS A 187 14.17 25.59 22.86
CA LYS A 187 15.18 24.74 23.53
C LYS A 187 15.92 23.85 22.52
N VAL A 188 15.20 23.16 21.63
CA VAL A 188 15.85 22.30 20.61
C VAL A 188 16.66 23.14 19.61
N LYS A 189 16.18 24.35 19.24
CA LYS A 189 16.95 25.29 18.40
C LYS A 189 18.26 25.72 19.07
N GLU A 190 18.21 26.06 20.36
CA GLU A 190 19.42 26.40 21.13
C GLU A 190 20.41 25.22 21.14
N MET A 191 19.92 23.99 21.32
CA MET A 191 20.75 22.78 21.25
C MET A 191 21.35 22.57 19.85
N LEU A 192 20.59 22.81 18.78
CA LEU A 192 21.06 22.72 17.39
C LEU A 192 22.13 23.78 17.08
N PHE A 193 22.04 24.98 17.65
CA PHE A 193 22.92 26.11 17.35
C PHE A 193 24.19 26.18 18.22
N ASN A 194 24.15 25.63 19.45
CA ASN A 194 25.24 25.71 20.44
C ASN A 194 26.20 24.51 20.43
N LEU A 195 26.31 23.79 19.31
CA LEU A 195 27.17 22.60 19.15
C LEU A 195 28.70 22.86 19.18
N LYS A 196 29.15 24.05 19.62
CA LYS A 196 30.58 24.44 19.60
C LYS A 196 31.43 23.78 20.68
N ASP A 197 30.81 23.25 21.74
CA ASP A 197 31.51 22.67 22.91
C ASP A 197 31.61 21.14 22.90
N LEU A 198 31.01 20.47 21.90
CA LEU A 198 31.09 19.02 21.75
C LEU A 198 32.31 18.65 20.90
N LYS A 199 33.28 17.94 21.49
CA LYS A 199 34.36 17.28 20.74
C LYS A 199 33.72 16.36 19.69
N ASP A 200 34.38 16.21 18.53
CA ASP A 200 33.96 15.56 17.27
C ASP A 200 33.28 14.16 17.32
N GLU A 201 32.96 13.61 18.50
CA GLU A 201 32.20 12.38 18.66
C GLU A 201 30.69 12.63 18.47
N SER A 202 30.27 12.62 17.21
CA SER A 202 28.87 12.59 16.72
C SER A 202 27.97 13.71 17.26
N ARG A 203 27.63 14.69 16.40
CA ARG A 203 26.61 15.72 16.67
C ARG A 203 25.20 15.10 16.68
N LEU A 204 24.93 14.27 17.69
CA LEU A 204 23.67 13.57 17.89
C LEU A 204 22.85 14.29 18.96
N ILE A 205 21.68 14.78 18.55
CA ILE A 205 20.69 15.41 19.43
C ILE A 205 19.46 14.50 19.49
N GLY A 206 18.91 14.31 20.68
CA GLY A 206 17.69 13.54 20.90
C GLY A 206 16.46 14.41 21.17
N ILE A 207 15.31 14.00 20.65
CA ILE A 207 13.98 14.38 21.16
C ILE A 207 13.32 13.11 21.68
N SER A 208 13.07 13.06 22.99
CA SER A 208 12.37 11.95 23.65
C SER A 208 11.05 12.41 24.26
N GLY A 209 10.13 11.47 24.46
CA GLY A 209 8.82 11.78 25.01
C GLY A 209 7.80 10.68 24.80
N MET A 210 6.72 10.72 25.59
CA MET A 210 5.67 9.71 25.57
C MET A 210 4.98 9.59 24.21
N ILE A 211 4.30 8.47 23.99
CA ILE A 211 3.40 8.27 22.84
C ILE A 211 2.34 9.39 22.81
N GLY A 212 2.07 9.95 21.63
CA GLY A 212 1.08 11.02 21.45
C GLY A 212 1.45 12.40 22.02
N SER A 213 2.68 12.58 22.54
CA SER A 213 3.16 13.86 23.12
C SER A 213 3.50 14.95 22.10
N GLY A 214 3.52 14.63 20.80
CA GLY A 214 3.80 15.61 19.73
C GLY A 214 5.25 15.70 19.27
N LYS A 215 6.06 14.67 19.49
CA LYS A 215 7.46 14.58 19.04
C LYS A 215 7.66 14.84 17.55
N THR A 216 6.97 14.09 16.70
CA THR A 216 7.01 14.24 15.25
C THR A 216 6.53 15.63 14.80
N ILE A 217 5.54 16.20 15.50
CA ILE A 217 5.05 17.56 15.22
C ILE A 217 6.14 18.59 15.51
N LEU A 218 6.84 18.48 16.65
CA LEU A 218 7.96 19.36 16.99
C LEU A 218 9.08 19.25 15.95
N ALA A 219 9.42 18.04 15.50
CA ALA A 219 10.44 17.83 14.48
C ALA A 219 10.05 18.46 13.13
N LYS A 220 8.79 18.30 12.69
CA LYS A 220 8.27 18.94 11.46
C LYS A 220 8.28 20.47 11.56
N GLU A 221 7.92 21.03 12.71
CA GLU A 221 7.95 22.48 12.94
C GLU A 221 9.39 23.06 12.95
N LEU A 222 10.39 22.26 13.32
CA LEU A 222 11.81 22.64 13.20
C LEU A 222 12.27 22.66 11.74
N VAL A 223 11.83 21.71 10.91
CA VAL A 223 12.12 21.70 9.47
C VAL A 223 11.54 22.95 8.78
N ARG A 224 10.35 23.39 9.20
CA ARG A 224 9.68 24.58 8.68
C ARG A 224 10.27 25.92 9.17
N ASP A 225 11.13 25.91 10.18
CA ASP A 225 11.66 27.12 10.79
C ASP A 225 12.75 27.78 9.94
N GLU A 226 12.56 29.07 9.60
CA GLU A 226 13.49 29.80 8.73
C GLU A 226 14.90 29.94 9.32
N GLU A 227 15.03 30.09 10.65
CA GLU A 227 16.35 30.20 11.28
C GLU A 227 17.10 28.86 11.25
N VAL A 228 16.39 27.76 11.46
CA VAL A 228 16.96 26.40 11.33
C VAL A 228 17.40 26.17 9.89
N ARG A 229 16.51 26.43 8.92
CA ARG A 229 16.82 26.31 7.48
C ARG A 229 18.02 27.16 7.07
N GLY A 230 18.08 28.42 7.53
CA GLY A 230 19.19 29.32 7.29
C GLY A 230 20.51 28.81 7.88
N HIS A 231 20.47 28.25 9.10
CA HIS A 231 21.65 27.71 9.78
C HIS A 231 22.28 26.51 9.05
N PHE A 232 21.45 25.69 8.42
CA PHE A 232 21.86 24.51 7.65
C PHE A 232 21.86 24.75 6.12
N GLY A 233 21.74 26.00 5.67
CA GLY A 233 21.78 26.35 4.24
C GLY A 233 20.75 25.63 3.38
N ASN A 234 19.53 25.42 3.91
CA ASN A 234 18.44 24.63 3.33
C ASN A 234 18.75 23.13 3.10
N ARG A 235 19.82 22.60 3.70
CA ARG A 235 20.18 21.17 3.61
C ARG A 235 19.65 20.42 4.84
N VAL A 236 18.35 20.16 4.83
CA VAL A 236 17.66 19.38 5.86
C VAL A 236 17.02 18.15 5.22
N LEU A 237 17.31 16.97 5.74
CA LEU A 237 16.68 15.70 5.34
C LEU A 237 15.80 15.20 6.49
N PHE A 238 14.56 14.84 6.21
CA PHE A 238 13.63 14.24 7.18
C PHE A 238 13.26 12.84 6.72
N LEU A 239 13.52 11.84 7.55
CA LEU A 239 13.21 10.43 7.29
C LEU A 239 12.46 9.84 8.47
N THR A 240 11.40 9.09 8.19
CA THR A 240 10.69 8.30 9.21
C THR A 240 11.20 6.87 9.18
N VAL A 241 11.59 6.33 10.34
CA VAL A 241 12.10 4.98 10.52
C VAL A 241 10.95 4.10 11.02
N SER A 242 10.49 3.16 10.19
CA SER A 242 9.38 2.25 10.53
C SER A 242 9.78 1.20 11.57
N GLN A 243 8.80 0.44 12.09
CA GLN A 243 9.04 -0.67 13.03
C GLN A 243 10.04 -1.71 12.49
N SER A 244 9.96 -2.01 11.18
CA SER A 244 10.88 -2.86 10.42
C SER A 244 11.49 -2.04 9.27
N PRO A 245 12.58 -1.29 9.52
CA PRO A 245 13.14 -0.36 8.55
C PRO A 245 14.03 -1.06 7.51
N ASN A 246 13.94 -0.67 6.23
CA ASN A 246 14.97 -1.00 5.23
C ASN A 246 16.22 -0.17 5.50
N LEU A 247 17.11 -0.68 6.35
CA LEU A 247 18.29 0.05 6.76
C LEU A 247 19.26 0.29 5.58
N GLU A 248 19.31 -0.61 4.59
CA GLU A 248 20.13 -0.44 3.38
C GLU A 248 19.64 0.74 2.52
N GLU A 249 18.34 0.80 2.23
CA GLU A 249 17.73 1.88 1.44
C GLU A 249 17.81 3.23 2.16
N LEU A 250 17.41 3.29 3.43
CA LEU A 250 17.54 4.48 4.27
C LEU A 250 19.00 4.97 4.30
N ARG A 251 19.94 4.06 4.42
CA ARG A 251 21.37 4.38 4.43
C ARG A 251 21.84 4.88 3.07
N ALA A 252 21.33 4.35 1.95
CA ALA A 252 21.61 4.86 0.62
C ALA A 252 21.09 6.30 0.45
N LEU A 253 19.85 6.58 0.85
CA LEU A 253 19.27 7.93 0.79
C LEU A 253 20.03 8.96 1.62
N ILE A 254 20.38 8.60 2.86
CA ILE A 254 21.18 9.46 3.72
C ILE A 254 22.55 9.70 3.08
N ARG A 255 23.19 8.66 2.54
CA ARG A 255 24.48 8.79 1.86
C ARG A 255 24.40 9.72 0.65
N ASP A 256 23.38 9.56 -0.19
CA ASP A 256 23.18 10.37 -1.39
C ASP A 256 22.96 11.84 -1.04
N PHE A 257 22.12 12.10 -0.03
CA PHE A 257 21.91 13.45 0.49
C PHE A 257 23.19 14.06 1.08
N LEU A 258 23.98 13.27 1.81
CA LEU A 258 25.22 13.75 2.43
C LEU A 258 26.35 13.93 1.41
N THR A 259 26.35 13.23 0.28
CA THR A 259 27.39 13.29 -0.76
C THR A 259 27.05 14.19 -1.95
N GLY A 260 25.76 14.47 -2.19
CA GLY A 260 25.30 15.40 -3.23
C GLY A 260 25.16 14.80 -4.64
N HIS A 261 24.67 13.56 -4.77
CA HIS A 261 24.43 12.84 -6.04
C HIS A 261 25.64 12.66 -6.99
N GLU A 262 26.85 13.13 -6.67
CA GLU A 262 28.05 12.97 -7.52
C GLU A 262 28.83 11.66 -7.30
N ALA A 263 28.44 10.82 -6.34
CA ALA A 263 29.15 9.57 -6.03
C ALA A 263 28.29 8.35 -6.35
N GLY A 264 28.48 7.79 -7.54
CA GLY A 264 28.00 6.44 -7.87
C GLY A 264 28.57 5.39 -6.89
N PHE A 265 27.89 4.23 -6.83
CA PHE A 265 28.26 3.08 -6.01
C PHE A 265 29.78 2.80 -6.07
N GLY A 266 30.49 3.07 -4.96
CA GLY A 266 31.91 2.73 -4.80
C GLY A 266 32.93 3.87 -4.83
N ALA A 267 32.53 5.14 -4.96
CA ALA A 267 33.50 6.25 -4.94
C ALA A 267 33.87 6.72 -3.51
N THR A 268 35.17 6.92 -3.26
CA THR A 268 35.71 7.56 -2.06
C THR A 268 35.20 9.01 -1.94
N LEU A 269 34.78 9.40 -0.73
CA LEU A 269 34.29 10.74 -0.37
C LEU A 269 35.29 11.84 -0.83
N PRO A 270 34.86 12.85 -1.62
CA PRO A 270 35.70 14.00 -1.97
C PRO A 270 36.17 14.79 -0.73
N GLU A 271 37.43 15.22 -0.74
CA GLU A 271 38.08 15.98 0.36
C GLU A 271 37.45 17.37 0.62
N SER A 272 36.52 17.82 -0.21
CA SER A 272 35.90 19.17 -0.16
C SER A 272 34.58 19.26 0.65
N ILE A 273 34.13 18.18 1.31
CA ILE A 273 32.82 18.13 2.02
C ILE A 273 32.80 18.95 3.34
N GLY A 274 33.94 19.43 3.84
CA GLY A 274 34.12 19.91 5.21
C GLY A 274 33.48 21.25 5.65
N HIS A 275 32.84 22.03 4.77
CA HIS A 275 32.42 23.41 5.12
C HIS A 275 30.91 23.66 5.17
N THR A 276 30.05 22.74 4.73
CA THR A 276 28.60 22.95 4.70
C THR A 276 27.90 22.20 5.82
N ARG A 277 27.08 22.89 6.61
CA ARG A 277 26.27 22.29 7.67
C ARG A 277 25.09 21.54 7.06
N LYS A 278 24.83 20.31 7.52
CA LYS A 278 23.71 19.47 7.06
C LYS A 278 22.97 18.94 8.28
N LEU A 279 21.64 18.85 8.20
CA LEU A 279 20.79 18.28 9.25
C LEU A 279 20.07 17.04 8.73
N VAL A 280 20.23 15.92 9.42
CA VAL A 280 19.46 14.69 9.17
C VAL A 280 18.55 14.46 10.36
N ILE A 281 17.25 14.38 10.13
CA ILE A 281 16.23 14.11 11.14
C ILE A 281 15.71 12.70 10.91
N LEU A 282 15.87 11.85 11.93
CA LEU A 282 15.38 10.47 11.95
C LEU A 282 14.21 10.38 12.93
N ASP A 283 13.01 10.24 12.39
CA ASP A 283 11.76 10.16 13.15
C ASP A 283 11.38 8.72 13.51
N ASP A 284 10.76 8.54 14.67
CA ASP A 284 10.33 7.25 15.27
C ASP A 284 11.39 6.14 15.38
N VAL A 285 12.64 6.49 15.68
CA VAL A 285 13.69 5.47 15.87
C VAL A 285 13.44 4.70 17.16
N ARG A 286 13.38 3.36 17.08
CA ARG A 286 13.07 2.49 18.24
C ARG A 286 14.29 1.99 19.01
N THR A 287 15.35 1.58 18.30
CA THR A 287 16.54 0.95 18.91
C THR A 287 17.81 1.73 18.62
N ARG A 288 18.79 1.61 19.54
CA ARG A 288 20.13 2.20 19.37
C ARG A 288 20.91 1.54 18.24
N GLU A 289 20.64 0.26 17.94
CA GLU A 289 21.28 -0.48 16.87
C GLU A 289 20.89 0.07 15.50
N SER A 290 19.60 0.25 15.23
CA SER A 290 19.12 0.87 13.99
C SER A 290 19.67 2.29 13.82
N LEU A 291 19.71 3.07 14.90
CA LEU A 291 20.33 4.41 14.87
C LEU A 291 21.81 4.34 14.45
N ASN A 292 22.59 3.46 15.07
CA ASN A 292 24.02 3.34 14.76
C ASN A 292 24.29 2.96 13.30
N GLN A 293 23.42 2.14 12.68
CA GLN A 293 23.56 1.75 11.28
C GLN A 293 23.26 2.89 10.29
N LEU A 294 22.42 3.85 10.69
CA LEU A 294 22.03 5.02 9.88
C LEU A 294 22.94 6.24 10.09
N MET A 295 23.82 6.21 11.09
CA MET A 295 24.75 7.29 11.39
C MET A 295 25.95 7.28 10.44
N PHE A 296 26.26 8.44 9.88
CA PHE A 296 27.47 8.68 9.08
C PHE A 296 28.39 9.66 9.79
N ASN A 297 29.67 9.31 9.90
CA ASN A 297 30.68 10.19 10.47
C ASN A 297 31.22 11.16 9.41
N ILE A 298 30.40 12.13 9.01
CA ILE A 298 30.75 13.15 8.01
C ILE A 298 30.84 14.52 8.69
N PRO A 299 31.98 15.24 8.59
CA PRO A 299 32.15 16.56 9.17
C PRO A 299 31.05 17.54 8.74
N GLY A 300 30.53 18.32 9.70
CA GLY A 300 29.47 19.30 9.43
C GLY A 300 28.04 18.73 9.47
N THR A 301 27.87 17.42 9.62
CA THR A 301 26.54 16.79 9.74
C THR A 301 26.08 16.76 11.19
N THR A 302 24.82 17.15 11.41
CA THR A 302 24.11 17.00 12.69
C THR A 302 22.97 16.02 12.50
N THR A 303 22.84 15.05 13.40
CA THR A 303 21.70 14.11 13.41
C THR A 303 20.77 14.44 14.56
N LEU A 304 19.49 14.64 14.26
CA LEU A 304 18.41 14.77 15.24
C LEU A 304 17.61 13.46 15.24
N VAL A 305 17.66 12.72 16.34
CA VAL A 305 16.86 11.49 16.51
C VAL A 305 15.62 11.80 17.33
N VAL A 306 14.46 11.37 16.83
CA VAL A 306 13.18 11.43 17.54
C VAL A 306 12.80 10.03 17.95
N SER A 307 12.58 9.80 19.24
CA SER A 307 12.30 8.46 19.76
C SER A 307 11.39 8.49 20.98
N GLN A 308 10.75 7.37 21.28
CA GLN A 308 10.02 7.18 22.53
C GLN A 308 10.99 6.97 23.72
N SER A 309 12.15 6.37 23.45
CA SER A 309 13.20 6.10 24.44
C SER A 309 14.36 7.10 24.30
N LYS A 310 15.19 7.20 25.34
CA LYS A 310 16.38 8.07 25.32
C LYS A 310 17.51 7.37 24.57
N LEU A 311 17.55 7.56 23.25
CA LEU A 311 18.58 6.98 22.38
C LEU A 311 19.86 7.82 22.28
N ALA A 312 19.82 9.10 22.65
CA ALA A 312 20.99 9.98 22.69
C ALA A 312 21.43 10.26 24.15
N ASP A 313 22.57 10.94 24.33
CA ASP A 313 23.05 11.30 25.66
C ASP A 313 22.00 12.18 26.38
N PRO A 314 21.69 11.95 27.66
CA PRO A 314 20.74 12.77 28.41
C PRO A 314 21.03 14.28 28.37
N ARG A 315 22.29 14.70 28.19
CA ARG A 315 22.70 16.11 28.09
C ARG A 315 22.37 16.74 26.74
N THR A 316 22.26 15.92 25.69
CA THR A 316 21.91 16.35 24.33
C THR A 316 20.51 15.87 23.92
N THR A 317 19.68 15.49 24.90
CA THR A 317 18.31 15.00 24.67
C THR A 317 17.30 15.96 25.31
N TYR A 318 16.33 16.41 24.52
CA TYR A 318 15.18 17.16 25.00
C TYR A 318 14.01 16.21 25.28
N ASP A 319 13.59 16.14 26.53
CA ASP A 319 12.35 15.46 26.91
C ASP A 319 11.15 16.41 26.69
N ILE A 320 10.19 15.99 25.85
CA ILE A 320 8.96 16.76 25.62
C ILE A 320 8.16 16.86 26.92
N GLU A 321 7.87 18.10 27.30
CA GLU A 321 6.97 18.44 28.39
C GLU A 321 5.52 18.31 27.89
N LEU A 322 4.64 17.73 28.71
CA LEU A 322 3.20 17.65 28.40
C LEU A 322 2.55 19.04 28.49
N LEU A 323 1.40 19.20 27.82
CA LEU A 323 0.71 20.49 27.79
C LEU A 323 0.23 20.89 29.19
N ASN A 324 0.48 22.15 29.57
CA ASN A 324 -0.06 22.70 30.81
C ASN A 324 -1.59 22.88 30.71
N GLU A 325 -2.27 23.11 31.84
CA GLU A 325 -3.74 23.19 31.89
C GLU A 325 -4.32 24.20 30.88
N HIS A 326 -3.65 25.34 30.68
CA HIS A 326 -4.11 26.39 29.77
C HIS A 326 -3.97 25.97 28.30
N GLU A 327 -2.82 25.42 27.92
CA GLU A 327 -2.56 24.90 26.57
C GLU A 327 -3.46 23.70 26.25
N ALA A 328 -3.61 22.77 27.20
CA ALA A 328 -4.45 21.60 27.07
C ALA A 328 -5.93 21.99 26.89
N THR A 329 -6.42 22.94 27.70
CA THR A 329 -7.79 23.48 27.56
C THR A 329 -7.97 24.16 26.20
N SER A 330 -6.98 24.93 25.75
CA SER A 330 -7.03 25.64 24.46
C SER A 330 -7.09 24.66 23.28
N LEU A 331 -6.25 23.62 23.29
CA LEU A 331 -6.22 22.59 22.25
C LEU A 331 -7.50 21.74 22.24
N PHE A 332 -8.00 21.38 23.43
CA PHE A 332 -9.25 20.66 23.56
C PHE A 332 -10.43 21.49 23.04
N CYS A 333 -10.53 22.76 23.42
CA CYS A 333 -11.61 23.65 22.95
C CYS A 333 -11.54 23.84 21.43
N LEU A 334 -10.35 23.89 20.85
CA LEU A 334 -10.20 23.97 19.40
C LEU A 334 -10.81 22.74 18.71
N SER A 335 -10.66 21.56 19.31
CA SER A 335 -11.17 20.30 18.75
C SER A 335 -12.67 20.11 19.03
N ALA A 336 -13.17 20.51 20.20
CA ALA A 336 -14.56 20.30 20.62
C ALA A 336 -15.52 21.43 20.18
N PHE A 337 -15.02 22.67 20.05
CA PHE A 337 -15.83 23.86 19.80
C PHE A 337 -15.37 24.71 18.62
N ASN A 338 -14.29 24.31 17.92
CA ASN A 338 -13.65 25.12 16.87
C ASN A 338 -13.19 26.52 17.33
N GLN A 339 -12.90 26.69 18.63
CA GLN A 339 -12.42 27.96 19.20
C GLN A 339 -11.45 27.73 20.36
N LYS A 340 -10.59 28.70 20.68
CA LYS A 340 -9.50 28.52 21.68
C LYS A 340 -9.95 28.56 23.15
N SER A 341 -11.21 28.88 23.42
CA SER A 341 -11.73 29.05 24.79
C SER A 341 -13.10 28.39 24.94
N VAL A 342 -13.48 28.07 26.18
CA VAL A 342 -14.82 27.52 26.48
C VAL A 342 -15.91 28.54 26.11
N PRO A 343 -16.95 28.15 25.34
CA PRO A 343 -18.09 29.03 25.05
C PRO A 343 -18.75 29.57 26.33
N SER A 344 -19.23 30.81 26.30
CA SER A 344 -19.80 31.46 27.49
C SER A 344 -21.06 30.77 28.06
N GLY A 345 -21.75 29.97 27.24
CA GLY A 345 -22.95 29.21 27.64
C GLY A 345 -22.70 27.75 28.00
N PHE A 346 -21.45 27.29 28.04
CA PHE A 346 -21.10 25.89 28.31
C PHE A 346 -20.38 25.74 29.67
N SER A 347 -20.62 24.62 30.35
CA SER A 347 -20.02 24.37 31.66
C SER A 347 -18.48 24.30 31.63
N LYS A 348 -17.82 25.35 32.17
CA LYS A 348 -16.35 25.40 32.33
C LYS A 348 -15.81 24.31 33.26
N SER A 349 -16.59 23.92 34.28
CA SER A 349 -16.19 22.87 35.21
C SER A 349 -16.16 21.50 34.52
N LEU A 350 -17.14 21.23 33.66
CA LEU A 350 -17.21 19.98 32.90
C LEU A 350 -16.05 19.86 31.90
N VAL A 351 -15.74 20.94 31.17
CA VAL A 351 -14.56 20.96 30.28
C VAL A 351 -13.27 20.71 31.06
N LYS A 352 -13.10 21.35 32.24
CA LYS A 352 -11.91 21.11 33.09
C LYS A 352 -11.80 19.66 33.57
N GLN A 353 -12.91 19.01 33.89
CA GLN A 353 -12.91 17.59 34.29
C GLN A 353 -12.43 16.70 33.14
N VAL A 354 -13.01 16.86 31.94
CA VAL A 354 -12.59 16.09 30.75
C VAL A 354 -11.11 16.34 30.39
N VAL A 355 -10.69 17.62 30.37
CA VAL A 355 -9.29 17.98 30.06
C VAL A 355 -8.33 17.43 31.12
N GLY A 356 -8.73 17.43 32.40
CA GLY A 356 -7.97 16.85 33.49
C GLY A 356 -7.74 15.34 33.32
N GLU A 357 -8.76 14.61 32.87
CA GLU A 357 -8.63 13.18 32.56
C GLU A 357 -7.66 12.92 31.39
N CYS A 358 -7.54 13.84 30.43
CA CYS A 358 -6.60 13.73 29.30
C CYS A 358 -5.12 13.96 29.67
N LYS A 359 -4.82 14.41 30.90
CA LYS A 359 -3.47 14.59 31.46
C LYS A 359 -2.48 15.36 30.57
N GLY A 360 -2.98 16.31 29.77
CA GLY A 360 -2.14 17.15 28.91
C GLY A 360 -1.57 16.46 27.66
N LEU A 361 -2.08 15.27 27.29
CA LEU A 361 -1.67 14.56 26.06
C LEU A 361 -2.37 15.14 24.82
N PRO A 362 -1.63 15.73 23.85
CA PRO A 362 -2.23 16.37 22.68
C PRO A 362 -3.17 15.47 21.88
N LEU A 363 -2.81 14.19 21.66
CA LEU A 363 -3.65 13.26 20.90
C LEU A 363 -4.95 12.93 21.63
N SER A 364 -4.89 12.60 22.92
CA SER A 364 -6.08 12.33 23.74
C SER A 364 -7.02 13.54 23.75
N LEU A 365 -6.49 14.75 23.92
CA LEU A 365 -7.27 15.99 23.90
C LEU A 365 -7.98 16.20 22.55
N LYS A 366 -7.31 15.89 21.43
CA LYS A 366 -7.89 16.02 20.08
C LYS A 366 -8.98 14.98 19.81
N VAL A 367 -8.73 13.72 20.14
CA VAL A 367 -9.67 12.61 19.89
C VAL A 367 -10.90 12.75 20.78
N ILE A 368 -10.71 12.95 22.08
CA ILE A 368 -11.82 13.12 23.03
C ILE A 368 -12.58 14.41 22.73
N GLY A 369 -11.87 15.51 22.45
CA GLY A 369 -12.51 16.78 22.08
C GLY A 369 -13.38 16.65 20.83
N ALA A 370 -12.87 16.01 19.78
CA ALA A 370 -13.64 15.79 18.56
C ALA A 370 -14.81 14.82 18.76
N SER A 371 -14.66 13.77 19.58
CA SER A 371 -15.75 12.84 19.91
C SER A 371 -16.89 13.50 20.68
N LEU A 372 -16.64 14.62 21.37
CA LEU A 372 -17.61 15.36 22.17
C LEU A 372 -18.20 16.57 21.44
N LYS A 373 -17.70 16.88 20.24
CA LYS A 373 -18.16 17.98 19.42
C LYS A 373 -19.64 17.81 19.07
N ASP A 374 -20.37 18.92 19.18
CA ASP A 374 -21.82 19.01 18.91
C ASP A 374 -22.70 18.05 19.77
N GLN A 375 -22.15 17.47 20.84
CA GLN A 375 -22.89 16.62 21.77
C GLN A 375 -23.48 17.42 22.95
N PRO A 376 -24.65 17.01 23.48
CA PRO A 376 -25.28 17.68 24.62
C PRO A 376 -24.53 17.45 25.95
N GLU A 377 -24.68 18.34 26.94
CA GLU A 377 -23.90 18.31 28.20
C GLU A 377 -24.04 16.99 28.99
N ASN A 378 -25.21 16.33 28.96
CA ASN A 378 -25.40 15.01 29.58
C ASN A 378 -24.50 13.92 28.97
N TYR A 379 -24.18 14.02 27.68
CA TYR A 379 -23.25 13.11 27.02
C TYR A 379 -21.81 13.31 27.51
N TRP A 380 -21.43 14.57 27.76
CA TRP A 380 -20.13 14.93 28.34
C TRP A 380 -19.98 14.41 29.77
N GLU A 381 -21.02 14.48 30.59
CA GLU A 381 -21.04 13.89 31.93
C GLU A 381 -20.80 12.37 31.88
N GLY A 382 -21.46 11.67 30.96
CA GLY A 382 -21.21 10.24 30.72
C GLY A 382 -19.79 9.95 30.24
N ALA A 383 -19.17 10.87 29.47
CA ALA A 383 -17.78 10.73 29.03
C ALA A 383 -16.80 10.88 30.18
N VAL A 384 -17.02 11.83 31.11
CA VAL A 384 -16.23 11.94 32.35
C VAL A 384 -16.31 10.64 33.13
N GLU A 385 -17.52 10.08 33.32
CA GLU A 385 -17.69 8.83 34.06
C GLU A 385 -16.93 7.66 33.43
N ARG A 386 -16.97 7.52 32.09
CA ARG A 386 -16.22 6.48 31.37
C ARG A 386 -14.72 6.67 31.50
N LEU A 387 -14.21 7.89 31.31
CA LEU A 387 -12.79 8.21 31.43
C LEU A 387 -12.27 7.95 32.86
N SER A 388 -13.07 8.28 33.89
CA SER A 388 -12.71 8.05 35.29
C SER A 388 -12.84 6.56 35.73
N ARG A 389 -13.57 5.72 34.98
CA ARG A 389 -13.70 4.26 35.25
C ARG A 389 -12.47 3.44 34.85
N GLY A 390 -11.58 3.98 34.01
CA GLY A 390 -10.30 3.35 33.66
C GLY A 390 -9.32 3.32 34.85
N LYS A 391 -9.47 2.35 35.77
CA LYS A 391 -8.55 2.15 36.89
C LYS A 391 -7.32 1.32 36.47
N PRO A 392 -6.14 1.61 37.04
CA PRO A 392 -4.87 1.07 36.58
C PRO A 392 -4.73 -0.40 36.96
N VAL A 393 -4.50 -1.25 35.94
CA VAL A 393 -3.84 -2.54 36.13
C VAL A 393 -2.42 -2.33 35.58
N ASP A 394 -1.46 -2.24 36.48
CA ASP A 394 -0.01 -2.09 36.28
C ASP A 394 0.53 -0.74 35.74
N GLU A 395 1.73 -0.39 36.24
CA GLU A 395 2.52 0.84 36.01
C GLU A 395 3.12 0.95 34.59
N ILE A 396 2.49 0.37 33.57
CA ILE A 396 2.92 0.56 32.18
C ILE A 396 2.09 1.70 31.58
N HIS A 397 2.79 2.77 31.18
CA HIS A 397 2.21 4.07 30.86
C HIS A 397 1.34 4.07 29.58
N GLU A 398 1.44 3.04 28.75
CA GLU A 398 0.71 2.84 27.49
C GLU A 398 -0.76 2.44 27.71
N SER A 399 -1.06 1.67 28.76
CA SER A 399 -2.42 1.18 29.08
C SER A 399 -3.41 2.31 29.37
N LYS A 400 -2.92 3.45 29.86
CA LYS A 400 -3.74 4.63 30.19
C LYS A 400 -4.22 5.37 28.94
N VAL A 401 -3.35 5.53 27.93
CA VAL A 401 -3.73 6.19 26.66
C VAL A 401 -4.71 5.30 25.90
N PHE A 402 -4.50 3.98 25.95
CA PHE A 402 -5.38 3.03 25.28
C PHE A 402 -6.76 3.03 25.91
N ALA A 403 -6.88 2.89 27.23
CA ALA A 403 -8.16 2.93 27.94
C ALA A 403 -8.97 4.23 27.66
N GLN A 404 -8.28 5.37 27.52
CA GLN A 404 -8.93 6.65 27.18
C GLN A 404 -9.50 6.65 25.76
N ILE A 405 -8.73 6.17 24.79
CA ILE A 405 -9.18 6.09 23.39
C ILE A 405 -10.26 5.01 23.26
N GLU A 406 -10.13 3.87 23.93
CA GLU A 406 -11.16 2.82 23.97
C GLU A 406 -12.52 3.33 24.44
N ALA A 407 -12.54 4.15 25.50
CA ALA A 407 -13.77 4.77 25.99
C ALA A 407 -14.43 5.71 24.96
N THR A 408 -13.66 6.29 24.03
CA THR A 408 -14.23 7.06 22.91
C THR A 408 -14.79 6.15 21.82
N LEU A 409 -14.17 4.99 21.58
CA LEU A 409 -14.59 4.01 20.58
C LEU A 409 -15.88 3.28 20.96
N GLU A 410 -16.27 3.22 22.24
CA GLU A 410 -17.57 2.68 22.68
C GLU A 410 -18.77 3.45 22.11
N ASN A 411 -18.56 4.71 21.72
CA ASN A 411 -19.63 5.55 21.21
C ASN A 411 -19.77 5.55 19.68
N LEU A 412 -18.86 4.87 18.99
CA LEU A 412 -18.99 4.66 17.55
C LEU A 412 -20.14 3.69 17.29
N ASP A 413 -20.84 3.87 16.17
CA ASP A 413 -21.71 2.82 15.70
C ASP A 413 -20.89 1.54 15.42
N PRO A 414 -21.51 0.35 15.51
CA PRO A 414 -20.78 -0.91 15.36
C PRO A 414 -19.95 -1.01 14.07
N LYS A 415 -20.43 -0.45 12.97
CA LYS A 415 -19.75 -0.53 11.67
C LYS A 415 -18.54 0.39 11.63
N SER A 416 -18.67 1.64 12.07
CA SER A 416 -17.52 2.55 12.15
C SER A 416 -16.45 2.05 13.11
N LYS A 417 -16.86 1.40 14.21
CA LYS A 417 -15.92 0.73 15.11
C LYS A 417 -15.17 -0.40 14.42
N GLU A 418 -15.87 -1.28 13.70
CA GLU A 418 -15.21 -2.36 12.95
C GLU A 418 -14.27 -1.82 11.86
N CYS A 419 -14.68 -0.77 11.14
CA CYS A 419 -13.83 -0.09 10.16
C CYS A 419 -12.55 0.49 10.81
N PHE A 420 -12.67 1.09 12.00
CA PHE A 420 -11.52 1.56 12.77
C PHE A 420 -10.57 0.42 13.17
N LEU A 421 -11.13 -0.72 13.59
CA LEU A 421 -10.34 -1.89 13.95
C LEU A 421 -9.59 -2.47 12.75
N ASP A 422 -10.23 -2.55 11.59
CA ASP A 422 -9.63 -3.06 10.34
C ASP A 422 -8.45 -2.20 9.87
N MET A 423 -8.48 -0.88 10.12
CA MET A 423 -7.34 0.00 9.83
C MET A 423 -6.05 -0.39 10.59
N GLY A 424 -6.17 -1.05 11.75
CA GLY A 424 -5.01 -1.57 12.47
C GLY A 424 -4.19 -2.57 11.65
N ALA A 425 -4.79 -3.25 10.68
CA ALA A 425 -4.09 -4.20 9.81
C ALA A 425 -3.00 -3.53 8.96
N PHE A 426 -3.13 -2.23 8.68
CA PHE A 426 -2.18 -1.49 7.86
C PHE A 426 -0.87 -1.19 8.61
N PRO A 427 0.30 -1.15 7.94
CA PRO A 427 1.56 -0.76 8.54
C PRO A 427 1.56 0.69 9.01
N GLU A 428 2.43 0.97 9.97
CA GLU A 428 2.64 2.30 10.54
C GLU A 428 3.10 3.30 9.48
N GLY A 429 2.60 4.54 9.54
CA GLY A 429 3.03 5.62 8.65
C GLY A 429 2.72 5.41 7.16
N LYS A 430 1.93 4.39 6.80
CA LYS A 430 1.50 4.16 5.41
C LYS A 430 0.34 5.08 5.02
N LYS A 431 0.50 5.76 3.89
CA LYS A 431 -0.59 6.40 3.17
C LYS A 431 -1.35 5.31 2.44
N ILE A 432 -2.61 5.12 2.80
CA ILE A 432 -3.49 4.14 2.18
C ILE A 432 -4.42 4.89 1.24
N PRO A 433 -4.48 4.58 -0.05
CA PRO A 433 -5.46 5.19 -0.94
C PRO A 433 -6.88 5.01 -0.37
N VAL A 434 -7.68 6.10 -0.34
CA VAL A 434 -9.03 6.08 0.23
C VAL A 434 -9.92 5.07 -0.48
N ASP A 435 -9.76 4.93 -1.79
CA ASP A 435 -10.52 3.98 -2.60
C ASP A 435 -10.16 2.52 -2.28
N VAL A 436 -8.89 2.17 -2.00
CA VAL A 436 -8.50 0.86 -1.46
C VAL A 436 -9.29 0.55 -0.19
N LEU A 437 -9.37 1.51 0.74
CA LEU A 437 -10.13 1.36 1.98
C LEU A 437 -11.62 1.23 1.73
N ILE A 438 -12.21 2.10 0.91
CA ILE A 438 -13.63 2.01 0.56
C ILE A 438 -13.95 0.65 -0.06
N ASN A 439 -13.12 0.16 -0.96
CA ASN A 439 -13.31 -1.14 -1.60
C ASN A 439 -13.24 -2.28 -0.59
N MET A 440 -12.25 -2.23 0.31
CA MET A 440 -12.17 -3.17 1.42
C MET A 440 -13.45 -3.15 2.26
N LEU A 441 -13.87 -1.98 2.72
CA LEU A 441 -15.01 -1.82 3.62
C LEU A 441 -16.33 -2.25 2.94
N VAL A 442 -16.50 -1.93 1.66
CA VAL A 442 -17.66 -2.36 0.85
C VAL A 442 -17.74 -3.89 0.79
N GLU A 443 -16.61 -4.58 0.61
CA GLU A 443 -16.61 -6.04 0.42
C GLU A 443 -16.59 -6.85 1.74
N ILE A 444 -15.98 -6.32 2.82
CA ILE A 444 -15.99 -6.96 4.15
C ILE A 444 -17.33 -6.72 4.86
N HIS A 445 -17.80 -5.46 4.86
CA HIS A 445 -18.93 -5.01 5.68
C HIS A 445 -20.25 -4.88 4.91
N ASP A 446 -20.25 -5.31 3.64
CA ASP A 446 -21.37 -5.22 2.70
C ASP A 446 -22.01 -3.81 2.71
N LEU A 447 -21.16 -2.78 2.62
CA LEU A 447 -21.56 -1.37 2.63
C LEU A 447 -21.76 -0.84 1.20
N GLU A 448 -22.61 0.17 1.04
CA GLU A 448 -22.59 0.99 -0.16
C GLU A 448 -21.35 1.90 -0.17
N THR A 449 -20.83 2.21 -1.36
CA THR A 449 -19.63 3.05 -1.53
C THR A 449 -19.76 4.41 -0.84
N ALA A 450 -20.94 5.05 -0.92
CA ALA A 450 -21.21 6.32 -0.25
C ALA A 450 -21.14 6.17 1.28
N THR A 451 -21.78 5.13 1.83
CA THR A 451 -21.75 4.85 3.26
C THR A 451 -20.33 4.53 3.75
N ALA A 452 -19.54 3.78 2.99
CA ALA A 452 -18.15 3.51 3.34
C ALA A 452 -17.30 4.80 3.38
N PHE A 453 -17.52 5.72 2.44
CA PHE A 453 -16.87 7.04 2.47
C PHE A 453 -17.35 7.89 3.65
N ASP A 454 -18.66 7.92 3.95
CA ASP A 454 -19.22 8.62 5.09
C ASP A 454 -18.61 8.13 6.42
N VAL A 455 -18.38 6.83 6.55
CA VAL A 455 -17.67 6.25 7.72
C VAL A 455 -16.24 6.78 7.81
N LEU A 456 -15.49 6.81 6.70
CA LEU A 456 -14.12 7.36 6.71
C LEU A 456 -14.11 8.85 7.09
N VAL A 457 -15.10 9.63 6.62
CA VAL A 457 -15.27 11.04 6.96
C VAL A 457 -15.64 11.22 8.44
N ASP A 458 -16.54 10.39 9.00
CA ASP A 458 -16.88 10.42 10.42
C ASP A 458 -15.67 10.09 11.30
N LEU A 459 -14.91 9.06 10.95
CA LEU A 459 -13.66 8.71 11.63
C LEU A 459 -12.62 9.85 11.54
N ALA A 460 -12.52 10.53 10.39
CA ALA A 460 -11.66 11.70 10.22
C ALA A 460 -12.10 12.87 11.11
N ASN A 461 -13.40 13.17 11.13
CA ASN A 461 -13.97 14.23 11.96
C ASN A 461 -13.76 13.99 13.45
N ARG A 462 -13.67 12.72 13.87
CA ARG A 462 -13.35 12.30 15.25
C ARG A 462 -11.85 12.24 15.54
N ASN A 463 -10.99 12.63 14.59
CA ASN A 463 -9.53 12.52 14.67
C ASN A 463 -9.02 11.08 14.88
N LEU A 464 -9.79 10.07 14.46
CA LEU A 464 -9.40 8.65 14.53
C LEU A 464 -8.61 8.19 13.29
N LEU A 465 -8.64 9.00 12.23
CA LEU A 465 -7.77 8.92 11.07
C LEU A 465 -7.55 10.33 10.52
N THR A 466 -6.61 10.49 9.60
CA THR A 466 -6.41 11.74 8.86
C THR A 466 -6.57 11.48 7.38
N LEU A 467 -7.42 12.29 6.74
CA LEU A 467 -7.53 12.35 5.29
C LEU A 467 -6.51 13.35 4.78
N VAL A 468 -5.58 12.88 3.96
CA VAL A 468 -4.48 13.64 3.37
C VAL A 468 -4.71 13.70 1.87
N LYS A 469 -4.63 14.90 1.29
CA LYS A 469 -4.56 15.06 -0.16
C LYS A 469 -3.08 14.96 -0.56
N ASP A 470 -2.80 14.28 -1.66
CA ASP A 470 -1.44 14.31 -2.21
C ASP A 470 -1.21 15.62 -2.99
N PRO A 471 -0.19 16.42 -2.63
CA PRO A 471 0.11 17.69 -3.30
C PRO A 471 0.63 17.53 -4.74
N THR A 472 1.09 16.35 -5.19
CA THR A 472 1.47 16.14 -6.61
C THR A 472 0.26 16.13 -7.54
N TYR A 473 -0.94 15.96 -7.00
CA TYR A 473 -2.21 15.94 -7.72
C TYR A 473 -2.80 17.36 -7.77
N VAL A 474 -2.39 18.12 -8.79
CA VAL A 474 -2.75 19.56 -8.98
C VAL A 474 -4.21 19.74 -9.47
N ALA A 475 -5.06 18.71 -9.41
CA ALA A 475 -6.47 18.83 -9.77
C ALA A 475 -7.31 19.54 -8.69
N MET A 476 -8.11 20.53 -9.09
CA MET A 476 -8.94 21.37 -8.21
C MET A 476 -10.28 20.77 -7.82
N HIS A 477 -10.64 19.62 -8.37
CA HIS A 477 -11.74 18.80 -7.88
C HIS A 477 -11.20 17.48 -7.41
N THR A 478 -10.96 17.38 -6.10
CA THR A 478 -10.58 16.12 -5.47
C THR A 478 -11.72 15.14 -5.62
N SER A 479 -11.52 14.12 -6.45
CA SER A 479 -12.23 12.89 -6.22
C SER A 479 -11.65 12.23 -4.97
N TYR A 480 -12.39 11.33 -4.33
CA TYR A 480 -11.79 10.55 -3.23
C TYR A 480 -10.63 9.66 -3.72
N TYR A 481 -10.49 9.45 -5.03
CA TYR A 481 -9.33 8.81 -5.67
C TYR A 481 -8.02 9.60 -5.46
N ASP A 482 -8.07 10.91 -5.18
CA ASP A 482 -6.90 11.76 -4.94
C ASP A 482 -6.54 11.90 -3.45
N MET A 483 -7.15 11.07 -2.60
CA MET A 483 -7.06 11.16 -1.15
C MET A 483 -6.44 9.89 -0.56
N PHE A 484 -5.64 10.08 0.47
CA PHE A 484 -5.02 9.02 1.25
C PHE A 484 -5.51 9.11 2.70
N VAL A 485 -5.69 7.96 3.32
CA VAL A 485 -5.86 7.83 4.76
C VAL A 485 -4.50 7.57 5.38
N THR A 486 -4.21 8.29 6.45
CA THR A 486 -3.14 7.93 7.39
C THR A 486 -3.74 7.74 8.76
N GLN A 487 -3.37 6.67 9.45
CA GLN A 487 -3.74 6.45 10.85
C GLN A 487 -2.53 6.77 11.73
N HIS A 488 -2.76 7.48 12.84
CA HIS A 488 -1.70 7.72 13.82
C HIS A 488 -1.31 6.39 14.48
N ASP A 489 -0.03 6.17 14.68
CA ASP A 489 0.56 4.97 15.29
C ASP A 489 -0.12 4.56 16.61
N VAL A 490 -0.48 5.51 17.49
CA VAL A 490 -1.21 5.21 18.73
C VAL A 490 -2.59 4.64 18.45
N LEU A 491 -3.29 5.19 17.48
CA LEU A 491 -4.65 4.77 17.12
C LEU A 491 -4.62 3.40 16.46
N ARG A 492 -3.60 3.17 15.64
CA ARG A 492 -3.27 1.86 15.12
C ARG A 492 -3.03 0.89 16.28
N ASP A 493 -2.14 1.20 17.21
CA ASP A 493 -1.83 0.31 18.34
C ASP A 493 -3.07 0.03 19.23
N VAL A 494 -3.97 1.00 19.41
CA VAL A 494 -5.27 0.79 20.08
C VAL A 494 -6.15 -0.17 19.29
N ALA A 495 -6.28 0.01 17.97
CA ALA A 495 -7.03 -0.93 17.11
C ALA A 495 -6.48 -2.36 17.24
N LEU A 496 -5.18 -2.49 17.46
CA LEU A 496 -4.47 -3.76 17.59
C LEU A 496 -4.56 -4.39 18.97
N HIS A 497 -4.53 -3.56 20.00
CA HIS A 497 -4.84 -3.97 21.35
C HIS A 497 -6.26 -4.55 21.43
N LEU A 498 -7.24 -3.82 20.88
CA LEU A 498 -8.64 -4.21 20.86
C LEU A 498 -8.94 -5.45 20.01
N THR A 499 -8.10 -5.74 19.01
CA THR A 499 -8.23 -6.94 18.15
C THR A 499 -7.40 -8.14 18.64
N ASN A 500 -6.84 -8.10 19.86
CA ASN A 500 -6.00 -9.15 20.47
C ASN A 500 -4.80 -9.56 19.59
N ARG A 501 -3.68 -8.82 19.68
CA ARG A 501 -2.46 -9.19 18.95
C ARG A 501 -1.54 -10.18 19.67
N GLY A 502 -1.11 -11.19 18.91
CA GLY A 502 0.26 -11.70 18.93
C GLY A 502 1.17 -10.83 18.05
N GLU A 503 2.48 -10.96 18.29
CA GLU A 503 3.57 -10.17 17.70
C GLU A 503 3.62 -10.21 16.16
N VAL A 504 4.21 -9.16 15.57
CA VAL A 504 4.63 -9.14 14.16
C VAL A 504 5.82 -10.08 14.02
N LYS A 505 5.71 -11.10 13.16
CA LYS A 505 6.80 -12.03 12.89
C LYS A 505 7.41 -11.68 11.54
N GLU A 506 8.72 -11.43 11.52
CA GLU A 506 9.51 -11.42 10.28
C GLU A 506 9.48 -12.83 9.67
N MET A 507 9.21 -12.90 8.37
CA MET A 507 9.09 -14.17 7.66
C MET A 507 9.98 -14.20 6.43
N THR A 508 10.57 -15.36 6.21
CA THR A 508 11.34 -15.69 5.01
C THR A 508 10.45 -16.39 3.98
N GLU A 509 10.87 -16.44 2.72
CA GLU A 509 10.19 -17.20 1.65
C GLU A 509 9.91 -18.66 2.03
N MET A 510 10.80 -19.29 2.80
CA MET A 510 10.63 -20.68 3.23
C MET A 510 9.44 -20.84 4.18
N ASP A 511 9.12 -19.81 4.97
CA ASP A 511 7.97 -19.86 5.88
C ASP A 511 6.64 -19.83 5.10
N TRP A 512 6.61 -19.40 3.84
CA TRP A 512 5.36 -19.24 3.08
C TRP A 512 4.63 -20.56 2.83
N PHE A 513 5.35 -21.67 2.70
CA PHE A 513 4.76 -22.97 2.37
C PHE A 513 3.93 -23.56 3.52
N ASP A 514 4.30 -23.25 4.76
CA ASP A 514 3.59 -23.67 5.98
C ASP A 514 2.47 -22.70 6.37
N MET A 515 2.34 -21.61 5.59
CA MET A 515 1.27 -20.63 5.51
C MET A 515 -0.14 -21.21 5.51
N ASP A 516 -1.01 -20.78 6.44
CA ASP A 516 -2.45 -21.04 6.39
C ASP A 516 -3.26 -19.91 7.06
N PHE A 517 -4.06 -19.20 6.25
CA PHE A 517 -4.96 -18.13 6.69
C PHE A 517 -6.40 -18.41 6.24
N PRO A 518 -7.05 -19.43 6.79
CA PRO A 518 -8.32 -19.94 6.25
C PRO A 518 -9.50 -18.99 6.46
N LYS A 519 -9.36 -18.00 7.36
CA LYS A 519 -10.39 -16.98 7.68
C LYS A 519 -10.10 -15.60 7.09
N ALA A 520 -8.99 -15.43 6.38
CA ALA A 520 -8.63 -14.14 5.81
C ALA A 520 -9.56 -13.82 4.64
N GLU A 521 -10.29 -12.72 4.78
CA GLU A 521 -11.18 -12.16 3.77
C GLU A 521 -10.45 -11.10 2.93
N VAL A 522 -9.36 -10.53 3.46
CA VAL A 522 -8.59 -9.50 2.77
C VAL A 522 -7.11 -9.77 2.88
N LEU A 523 -6.42 -9.67 1.74
CA LEU A 523 -4.98 -9.73 1.65
C LEU A 523 -4.47 -8.46 0.98
N ILE A 524 -3.56 -7.74 1.64
CA ILE A 524 -2.82 -6.64 1.03
C ILE A 524 -1.35 -7.03 0.95
N LEU A 525 -0.80 -7.11 -0.26
CA LEU A 525 0.61 -7.33 -0.48
C LEU A 525 1.28 -6.04 -0.91
N ASN A 526 2.08 -5.46 -0.03
CA ASN A 526 3.02 -4.41 -0.38
C ASN A 526 4.37 -5.06 -0.68
N PHE A 527 5.04 -4.62 -1.74
CA PHE A 527 6.45 -4.93 -1.99
C PHE A 527 7.17 -3.78 -2.69
N SER A 528 8.48 -3.92 -2.89
CA SER A 528 9.30 -2.98 -3.66
C SER A 528 10.34 -3.79 -4.43
N SER A 529 10.00 -4.16 -5.66
CA SER A 529 10.84 -5.00 -6.53
C SER A 529 10.32 -4.92 -7.96
N ASP A 530 11.21 -5.06 -8.93
CA ASP A 530 10.84 -5.17 -10.35
C ASP A 530 10.33 -6.56 -10.71
N ASN A 531 10.65 -7.58 -9.92
CA ASN A 531 10.17 -8.94 -10.09
C ASN A 531 9.70 -9.48 -8.73
N TYR A 532 8.48 -9.99 -8.65
CA TYR A 532 7.90 -10.45 -7.38
C TYR A 532 7.15 -11.76 -7.55
N VAL A 533 7.47 -12.73 -6.70
CA VAL A 533 6.84 -14.06 -6.72
C VAL A 533 5.73 -14.04 -5.69
N LEU A 534 4.50 -14.31 -6.13
CA LEU A 534 3.39 -14.31 -5.18
C LEU A 534 3.50 -15.47 -4.18
N PRO A 535 3.22 -15.22 -2.88
CA PRO A 535 3.31 -16.28 -1.88
C PRO A 535 2.35 -17.46 -2.15
N PRO A 536 2.83 -18.72 -2.10
CA PRO A 536 2.01 -19.90 -2.40
C PRO A 536 0.88 -20.14 -1.41
N PHE A 537 0.95 -19.59 -0.18
CA PHE A 537 -0.14 -19.72 0.80
C PHE A 537 -1.44 -19.06 0.36
N ILE A 538 -1.41 -18.15 -0.62
CA ILE A 538 -2.61 -17.54 -1.21
C ILE A 538 -3.54 -18.64 -1.75
N ALA A 539 -2.96 -19.76 -2.21
CA ALA A 539 -3.71 -20.93 -2.66
C ALA A 539 -4.64 -21.53 -1.60
N LYS A 540 -4.33 -21.32 -0.33
CA LYS A 540 -5.07 -21.86 0.82
C LYS A 540 -6.07 -20.85 1.41
N MET A 541 -6.12 -19.61 0.91
CA MET A 541 -6.96 -18.54 1.45
C MET A 541 -8.39 -18.61 0.90
N GLY A 542 -9.12 -19.67 1.26
CA GLY A 542 -10.45 -19.97 0.71
C GLY A 542 -11.54 -18.92 1.01
N MET A 543 -11.34 -18.00 1.96
CA MET A 543 -12.28 -16.93 2.29
C MET A 543 -11.93 -15.57 1.65
N LEU A 544 -10.85 -15.50 0.87
CA LEU A 544 -10.34 -14.23 0.32
C LEU A 544 -11.37 -13.56 -0.60
N ARG A 545 -11.78 -12.35 -0.24
CA ARG A 545 -12.71 -11.47 -0.97
C ARG A 545 -12.03 -10.28 -1.62
N VAL A 546 -11.00 -9.74 -0.98
CA VAL A 546 -10.26 -8.57 -1.47
C VAL A 546 -8.79 -8.91 -1.53
N PHE A 547 -8.19 -8.73 -2.71
CA PHE A 547 -6.77 -8.92 -2.91
C PHE A 547 -6.15 -7.64 -3.47
N VAL A 548 -5.24 -7.04 -2.73
CA VAL A 548 -4.58 -5.79 -3.06
C VAL A 548 -3.09 -6.06 -3.23
N ILE A 549 -2.51 -5.60 -4.32
CA ILE A 549 -1.09 -5.75 -4.63
C ILE A 549 -0.55 -4.36 -4.96
N ILE A 550 0.41 -3.90 -4.16
CA ILE A 550 0.99 -2.55 -4.26
C ILE A 550 2.51 -2.68 -4.34
N ASN A 551 3.06 -2.28 -5.48
CA ASN A 551 4.49 -2.10 -5.61
C ASN A 551 4.88 -0.65 -5.29
N ASN A 552 5.67 -0.48 -4.23
CA ASN A 552 6.23 0.80 -3.80
C ASN A 552 7.54 1.14 -4.52
N GLY A 553 8.06 0.23 -5.36
CA GLY A 553 9.24 0.46 -6.19
C GLY A 553 9.02 1.55 -7.23
N ILE A 554 10.07 1.98 -7.93
CA ILE A 554 9.99 3.08 -8.88
C ILE A 554 9.40 2.60 -10.22
N SER A 555 9.74 1.39 -10.63
CA SER A 555 9.31 0.75 -11.87
C SER A 555 8.12 -0.20 -11.65
N PRO A 556 7.26 -0.43 -12.66
CA PRO A 556 6.26 -1.49 -12.62
C PRO A 556 6.89 -2.87 -12.45
N ALA A 557 6.33 -3.70 -11.57
CA ALA A 557 6.86 -5.03 -11.30
C ALA A 557 6.22 -6.13 -12.15
N HIS A 558 7.01 -7.14 -12.55
CA HIS A 558 6.51 -8.40 -13.07
C HIS A 558 6.09 -9.33 -11.93
N LEU A 559 4.84 -9.79 -11.97
CA LEU A 559 4.29 -10.74 -11.00
C LEU A 559 4.46 -12.17 -11.54
N HIS A 560 5.20 -13.00 -10.80
CA HIS A 560 5.33 -14.42 -11.04
C HIS A 560 4.42 -15.22 -10.11
N ASP A 561 4.03 -16.42 -10.53
CA ASP A 561 3.11 -17.30 -9.81
C ASP A 561 1.80 -16.60 -9.41
N PHE A 562 1.34 -15.68 -10.27
CA PHE A 562 0.02 -15.07 -10.11
C PHE A 562 -1.00 -16.20 -9.95
N PRO A 563 -2.04 -16.09 -9.09
CA PRO A 563 -2.85 -17.22 -8.64
C PRO A 563 -3.87 -17.67 -9.71
N ILE A 564 -3.41 -17.79 -10.94
CA ILE A 564 -4.09 -18.23 -12.17
C ILE A 564 -4.45 -19.71 -12.05
N SER A 565 -3.71 -20.49 -11.25
CA SER A 565 -3.93 -21.91 -10.97
C SER A 565 -4.68 -22.19 -9.65
N THR A 566 -5.06 -21.14 -8.91
CA THR A 566 -5.75 -21.27 -7.61
C THR A 566 -7.23 -20.92 -7.75
N ASP A 567 -8.10 -21.75 -7.16
CA ASP A 567 -9.53 -21.49 -7.12
C ASP A 567 -9.91 -20.42 -6.06
N LEU A 568 -9.70 -19.14 -6.40
CA LEU A 568 -10.10 -18.00 -5.57
C LEU A 568 -11.59 -17.65 -5.75
N THR A 569 -12.47 -18.63 -5.52
CA THR A 569 -13.92 -18.49 -5.77
C THR A 569 -14.57 -17.32 -5.04
N ASN A 570 -14.10 -16.95 -3.85
CA ASN A 570 -14.72 -15.88 -3.06
C ASN A 570 -14.22 -14.47 -3.41
N LEU A 571 -13.23 -14.35 -4.31
CA LEU A 571 -12.61 -13.06 -4.65
C LEU A 571 -13.63 -12.16 -5.37
N ARG A 572 -13.85 -10.96 -4.80
CA ARG A 572 -14.78 -9.94 -5.29
C ARG A 572 -14.08 -8.68 -5.78
N SER A 573 -12.93 -8.34 -5.21
CA SER A 573 -12.16 -7.16 -5.61
C SER A 573 -10.68 -7.48 -5.77
N LEU A 574 -10.11 -7.05 -6.89
CA LEU A 574 -8.68 -7.16 -7.19
C LEU A 574 -8.11 -5.78 -7.48
N TRP A 575 -7.06 -5.41 -6.76
CA TRP A 575 -6.34 -4.17 -6.93
C TRP A 575 -4.89 -4.45 -7.27
N LEU A 576 -4.44 -3.89 -8.39
CA LEU A 576 -3.07 -3.96 -8.87
C LEU A 576 -2.53 -2.55 -9.00
N GLU A 577 -1.42 -2.27 -8.34
CA GLU A 577 -0.75 -0.97 -8.40
C GLU A 577 0.73 -1.11 -8.73
N ARG A 578 1.15 -0.38 -9.76
CA ARG A 578 2.52 -0.32 -10.26
C ARG A 578 3.09 -1.71 -10.58
N VAL A 579 2.33 -2.48 -11.36
CA VAL A 579 2.71 -3.80 -11.86
C VAL A 579 2.44 -3.94 -13.35
N HIS A 580 3.11 -4.89 -13.99
CA HIS A 580 2.69 -5.43 -15.26
C HIS A 580 1.45 -6.29 -15.05
N VAL A 581 0.36 -6.00 -15.76
CA VAL A 581 -0.85 -6.82 -15.67
C VAL A 581 -0.49 -8.24 -16.12
N PRO A 582 -0.77 -9.28 -15.31
CA PRO A 582 -0.47 -10.66 -15.69
C PRO A 582 -1.12 -11.04 -17.02
N GLU A 583 -0.46 -11.87 -17.83
CA GLU A 583 -1.04 -12.37 -19.07
C GLU A 583 -2.30 -13.19 -18.80
N LEU A 584 -3.43 -12.76 -19.35
CA LEU A 584 -4.72 -13.41 -19.20
C LEU A 584 -4.88 -14.43 -20.34
N SER A 585 -4.67 -15.71 -20.06
CA SER A 585 -4.81 -16.80 -21.04
C SER A 585 -6.08 -17.62 -20.81
N SER A 586 -6.55 -18.36 -21.84
CA SER A 586 -7.71 -19.25 -21.74
C SER A 586 -7.52 -20.44 -20.78
N SER A 587 -6.29 -20.72 -20.37
CA SER A 587 -5.94 -21.71 -19.34
C SER A 587 -6.12 -21.18 -17.90
N MET A 588 -6.39 -19.89 -17.72
CA MET A 588 -6.63 -19.30 -16.41
C MET A 588 -7.91 -19.81 -15.77
N ILE A 589 -7.85 -20.15 -14.47
CA ILE A 589 -9.07 -20.44 -13.70
C ILE A 589 -9.92 -19.16 -13.62
N PRO A 590 -11.18 -19.19 -14.07
CA PRO A 590 -12.06 -18.03 -14.00
C PRO A 590 -12.25 -17.48 -12.59
N LEU A 591 -12.09 -16.18 -12.41
CA LEU A 591 -12.43 -15.46 -11.18
C LEU A 591 -13.92 -15.11 -11.20
N LYS A 592 -14.75 -16.15 -11.01
CA LYS A 592 -16.20 -16.13 -11.28
C LYS A 592 -17.00 -15.09 -10.49
N ASN A 593 -16.52 -14.70 -9.32
CA ASN A 593 -17.22 -13.75 -8.43
C ASN A 593 -16.52 -12.39 -8.36
N LEU A 594 -15.49 -12.16 -9.19
CA LEU A 594 -14.80 -10.87 -9.23
C LEU A 594 -15.77 -9.81 -9.75
N ARG A 595 -15.99 -8.76 -8.96
CA ARG A 595 -16.91 -7.65 -9.24
C ARG A 595 -16.16 -6.39 -9.61
N LYS A 596 -15.00 -6.14 -9.00
CA LYS A 596 -14.22 -4.92 -9.21
C LYS A 596 -12.76 -5.22 -9.52
N LEU A 597 -12.23 -4.53 -10.53
CA LEU A 597 -10.84 -4.59 -10.94
C LEU A 597 -10.27 -3.17 -11.01
N TYR A 598 -9.16 -2.96 -10.30
CA TYR A 598 -8.43 -1.69 -10.24
C TYR A 598 -7.03 -1.89 -10.79
N LEU A 599 -6.67 -1.09 -11.79
CA LEU A 599 -5.37 -1.07 -12.44
C LEU A 599 -4.79 0.35 -12.31
N ILE A 600 -3.84 0.52 -11.39
CA ILE A 600 -3.31 1.84 -11.02
C ILE A 600 -1.81 1.88 -11.37
N ILE A 601 -1.38 2.82 -12.21
CA ILE A 601 0.02 2.93 -12.67
C ILE A 601 0.53 1.58 -13.26
N CYS A 602 -0.36 0.81 -13.89
CA CYS A 602 -0.04 -0.51 -14.42
C CYS A 602 0.41 -0.43 -15.88
N LYS A 603 1.16 -1.45 -16.32
CA LYS A 603 1.43 -1.70 -17.73
C LYS A 603 0.43 -2.72 -18.26
N ILE A 604 -0.42 -2.29 -19.20
CA ILE A 604 -1.62 -3.00 -19.65
C ILE A 604 -1.45 -3.63 -21.04
N ASN A 605 -0.79 -2.94 -21.97
CA ASN A 605 -0.94 -3.25 -23.41
C ASN A 605 -0.48 -4.66 -23.80
N SER A 606 0.57 -5.19 -23.17
CA SER A 606 1.03 -6.56 -23.46
C SER A 606 0.03 -7.66 -23.07
N SER A 607 -0.93 -7.37 -22.20
CA SER A 607 -1.71 -8.39 -21.48
C SER A 607 -3.08 -8.68 -22.09
N PHE A 608 -3.59 -7.80 -22.94
CA PHE A 608 -4.92 -7.92 -23.57
C PHE A 608 -4.88 -8.04 -25.11
N ASP A 609 -3.69 -8.02 -25.73
CA ASP A 609 -3.48 -8.06 -27.18
C ASP A 609 -3.77 -9.43 -27.85
N GLN A 610 -4.02 -10.48 -27.06
CA GLN A 610 -4.31 -11.81 -27.60
C GLN A 610 -5.77 -11.92 -28.07
N THR A 611 -5.97 -11.76 -29.37
CA THR A 611 -7.25 -11.89 -30.12
C THR A 611 -8.05 -13.19 -29.89
N ALA A 612 -7.53 -14.15 -29.12
CA ALA A 612 -8.14 -15.45 -28.86
C ALA A 612 -8.77 -15.62 -27.46
N VAL A 613 -8.59 -14.68 -26.53
CA VAL A 613 -9.06 -14.85 -25.13
C VAL A 613 -10.39 -14.17 -24.90
N ASP A 614 -11.42 -14.96 -24.58
CA ASP A 614 -12.72 -14.45 -24.12
C ASP A 614 -12.61 -14.04 -22.64
N ILE A 615 -12.16 -12.82 -22.39
CA ILE A 615 -11.97 -12.29 -21.04
C ILE A 615 -13.29 -12.26 -20.23
N ALA A 616 -14.45 -12.31 -20.90
CA ALA A 616 -15.74 -12.44 -20.25
C ALA A 616 -15.90 -13.81 -19.58
N GLN A 617 -15.17 -14.84 -20.02
CA GLN A 617 -15.12 -16.13 -19.33
C GLN A 617 -14.25 -16.07 -18.07
N ILE A 618 -13.19 -15.25 -18.08
CA ILE A 618 -12.31 -15.07 -16.92
C ILE A 618 -13.01 -14.23 -15.84
N PHE A 619 -13.71 -13.17 -16.23
CA PHE A 619 -14.38 -12.23 -15.32
C PHE A 619 -15.90 -12.09 -15.58
N PRO A 620 -16.70 -13.16 -15.45
CA PRO A 620 -18.10 -13.19 -15.89
C PRO A 620 -19.05 -12.29 -15.07
N GLN A 621 -18.65 -11.88 -13.87
CA GLN A 621 -19.45 -11.03 -12.97
C GLN A 621 -18.83 -9.65 -12.72
N LEU A 622 -17.83 -9.25 -13.50
CA LEU A 622 -17.16 -7.97 -13.31
C LEU A 622 -18.14 -6.83 -13.63
N THR A 623 -18.38 -5.97 -12.64
CA THR A 623 -19.30 -4.84 -12.72
C THR A 623 -18.55 -3.51 -12.79
N GLY A 624 -17.40 -3.39 -12.13
CA GLY A 624 -16.58 -2.18 -12.12
C GLY A 624 -15.17 -2.41 -12.64
N LEU A 625 -14.74 -1.56 -13.58
CA LEU A 625 -13.36 -1.48 -14.05
C LEU A 625 -12.83 -0.06 -13.85
N THR A 626 -11.74 0.06 -13.10
CA THR A 626 -11.01 1.31 -12.90
C THR A 626 -9.60 1.17 -13.43
N ILE A 627 -9.20 2.11 -14.30
CA ILE A 627 -7.85 2.25 -14.83
C ILE A 627 -7.38 3.67 -14.55
N ASP A 628 -6.26 3.83 -13.85
CA ASP A 628 -5.73 5.14 -13.46
C ASP A 628 -4.22 5.23 -13.69
N TYR A 629 -3.73 6.37 -14.18
CA TYR A 629 -2.29 6.62 -14.44
C TYR A 629 -1.57 5.56 -15.29
N CYS A 630 -2.30 4.85 -16.14
CA CYS A 630 -1.69 3.86 -17.04
C CYS A 630 -1.23 4.58 -18.32
N ASP A 631 0.06 4.87 -18.40
CA ASP A 631 0.69 5.63 -19.47
C ASP A 631 0.73 4.88 -20.81
N ASP A 632 0.74 3.56 -20.79
CA ASP A 632 0.76 2.75 -22.00
C ASP A 632 -0.63 2.57 -22.63
N LEU A 633 -1.73 2.88 -21.94
CA LEU A 633 -3.08 2.69 -22.46
C LEU A 633 -3.39 3.62 -23.65
N VAL A 634 -3.30 3.09 -24.86
CA VAL A 634 -3.63 3.83 -26.11
C VAL A 634 -5.09 3.64 -26.51
N GLU A 635 -5.60 2.42 -26.35
CA GLU A 635 -6.99 2.05 -26.58
C GLU A 635 -7.43 1.03 -25.53
N LEU A 636 -8.72 0.99 -25.22
CA LEU A 636 -9.25 -0.04 -24.33
C LEU A 636 -9.43 -1.35 -25.13
N PRO A 637 -8.84 -2.48 -24.69
CA PRO A 637 -8.86 -3.72 -25.43
C PRO A 637 -10.25 -4.22 -25.82
N SER A 638 -10.38 -4.71 -27.06
CA SER A 638 -11.67 -5.10 -27.64
C SER A 638 -12.39 -6.23 -26.88
N THR A 639 -11.64 -7.02 -26.11
CA THR A 639 -12.13 -8.13 -25.29
C THR A 639 -12.94 -7.65 -24.08
N ILE A 640 -12.64 -6.47 -23.50
CA ILE A 640 -13.37 -5.90 -22.36
C ILE A 640 -14.85 -5.67 -22.68
N TYR A 641 -15.18 -5.38 -23.95
CA TYR A 641 -16.57 -5.21 -24.41
C TYR A 641 -17.38 -6.51 -24.43
N GLY A 642 -16.75 -7.68 -24.23
CA GLY A 642 -17.43 -8.95 -23.99
C GLY A 642 -18.03 -9.06 -22.59
N ILE A 643 -17.56 -8.27 -21.62
CA ILE A 643 -17.99 -8.33 -20.23
C ILE A 643 -19.31 -7.57 -20.06
N THR A 644 -20.42 -8.20 -20.46
CA THR A 644 -21.76 -7.56 -20.49
C THR A 644 -22.32 -7.18 -19.12
N SER A 645 -21.72 -7.67 -18.03
CA SER A 645 -22.04 -7.32 -16.64
C SER A 645 -21.49 -5.95 -16.21
N LEU A 646 -20.56 -5.34 -16.94
CA LEU A 646 -19.97 -4.05 -16.57
C LEU A 646 -21.02 -2.95 -16.48
N ASN A 647 -21.15 -2.36 -15.30
CA ASN A 647 -22.02 -1.23 -15.00
C ASN A 647 -21.25 0.09 -14.82
N SER A 648 -19.94 0.02 -14.56
CA SER A 648 -19.08 1.18 -14.30
C SER A 648 -17.72 1.00 -14.96
N ILE A 649 -17.35 1.96 -15.80
CA ILE A 649 -15.99 2.09 -16.35
C ILE A 649 -15.45 3.47 -15.96
N SER A 650 -14.27 3.48 -15.35
CA SER A 650 -13.54 4.69 -14.99
C SER A 650 -12.12 4.60 -15.54
N ILE A 651 -11.78 5.45 -16.49
CA ILE A 651 -10.42 5.60 -17.02
C ILE A 651 -9.98 7.03 -16.68
N THR A 652 -8.93 7.17 -15.88
CA THR A 652 -8.49 8.47 -15.35
C THR A 652 -6.99 8.65 -15.53
N ASN A 653 -6.55 9.89 -15.76
CA ASN A 653 -5.13 10.26 -15.87
C ASN A 653 -4.33 9.38 -16.85
N CYS A 654 -4.96 8.91 -17.93
CA CYS A 654 -4.32 8.10 -18.96
C CYS A 654 -3.99 9.01 -20.14
N PRO A 655 -2.73 9.49 -20.28
CA PRO A 655 -2.39 10.55 -21.23
C PRO A 655 -2.57 10.15 -22.69
N ASN A 656 -2.36 8.87 -23.01
CA ASN A 656 -2.25 8.37 -24.39
C ASN A 656 -3.53 7.75 -24.97
N ILE A 657 -4.64 7.73 -24.21
CA ILE A 657 -5.90 7.18 -24.70
C ILE A 657 -6.54 8.13 -25.72
N LYS A 658 -6.69 7.66 -26.96
CA LYS A 658 -7.12 8.51 -28.09
C LYS A 658 -8.59 8.42 -28.42
N GLU A 659 -9.15 7.23 -28.30
CA GLU A 659 -10.54 6.95 -28.63
C GLU A 659 -11.07 5.74 -27.85
N LEU A 660 -12.40 5.64 -27.76
CA LEU A 660 -13.08 4.41 -27.36
C LEU A 660 -13.64 3.72 -28.60
N PRO A 661 -13.44 2.40 -28.78
CA PRO A 661 -13.97 1.66 -29.93
C PRO A 661 -15.50 1.55 -29.91
N ARG A 662 -16.06 1.33 -31.11
CA ARG A 662 -17.51 1.19 -31.37
C ARG A 662 -18.18 0.08 -30.57
N ASN A 663 -17.42 -0.93 -30.14
CA ASN A 663 -17.93 -2.08 -29.37
C ASN A 663 -18.46 -1.70 -27.98
N ILE A 664 -18.27 -0.46 -27.52
CA ILE A 664 -18.84 0.02 -26.25
C ILE A 664 -20.35 -0.17 -26.15
N SER A 665 -21.09 -0.13 -27.27
CA SER A 665 -22.54 -0.38 -27.28
C SER A 665 -22.93 -1.79 -26.83
N LYS A 666 -22.00 -2.75 -26.77
CA LYS A 666 -22.23 -4.11 -26.24
C LYS A 666 -22.43 -4.13 -24.73
N LEU A 667 -21.94 -3.14 -24.00
CA LEU A 667 -22.02 -3.05 -22.54
C LEU A 667 -23.42 -2.60 -22.09
N LYS A 668 -24.44 -3.45 -22.28
CA LYS A 668 -25.84 -3.11 -22.02
C LYS A 668 -26.17 -2.79 -20.56
N ALA A 669 -25.31 -3.20 -19.63
CA ALA A 669 -25.44 -2.87 -18.21
C ALA A 669 -24.79 -1.54 -17.80
N LEU A 670 -24.04 -0.87 -18.69
CA LEU A 670 -23.24 0.31 -18.35
C LEU A 670 -24.12 1.48 -17.90
N GLN A 671 -23.86 1.97 -16.69
CA GLN A 671 -24.53 3.09 -16.03
C GLN A 671 -23.59 4.29 -15.84
N LEU A 672 -22.31 4.03 -15.56
CA LEU A 672 -21.31 5.06 -15.33
C LEU A 672 -20.17 4.91 -16.34
N LEU A 673 -19.87 5.99 -17.06
CA LEU A 673 -18.67 6.11 -17.90
C LEU A 673 -17.90 7.36 -17.47
N ARG A 674 -16.69 7.17 -16.92
CA ARG A 674 -15.77 8.24 -16.57
C ARG A 674 -14.49 8.14 -17.39
N LEU A 675 -14.13 9.25 -18.03
CA LEU A 675 -12.91 9.51 -18.78
C LEU A 675 -12.35 10.85 -18.26
N TYR A 676 -11.56 10.83 -17.20
CA TYR A 676 -11.09 12.04 -16.54
C TYR A 676 -9.61 12.30 -16.85
N ALA A 677 -9.26 13.54 -17.19
CA ALA A 677 -7.88 13.92 -17.49
C ALA A 677 -7.22 13.00 -18.54
N CYS A 678 -7.94 12.77 -19.64
CA CYS A 678 -7.46 12.07 -20.83
C CYS A 678 -7.20 13.09 -21.95
N PRO A 679 -6.05 13.79 -21.93
CA PRO A 679 -5.80 14.95 -22.79
C PRO A 679 -5.79 14.63 -24.29
N GLU A 680 -5.42 13.41 -24.70
CA GLU A 680 -5.41 12.98 -26.11
C GLU A 680 -6.76 12.44 -26.62
N LEU A 681 -7.79 12.33 -25.77
CA LEU A 681 -9.09 11.80 -26.17
C LEU A 681 -9.77 12.76 -27.16
N LYS A 682 -9.86 12.37 -28.44
CA LYS A 682 -10.34 13.27 -29.52
C LYS A 682 -11.85 13.25 -29.69
N SER A 683 -12.47 12.10 -29.50
CA SER A 683 -13.90 11.91 -29.74
C SER A 683 -14.47 10.75 -28.93
N LEU A 684 -15.75 10.87 -28.59
CA LEU A 684 -16.57 9.77 -28.10
C LEU A 684 -17.24 9.05 -29.28
N PRO A 685 -17.26 7.70 -29.33
CA PRO A 685 -17.97 6.97 -30.38
C PRO A 685 -19.49 7.22 -30.30
N VAL A 686 -20.16 7.26 -31.46
CA VAL A 686 -21.62 7.49 -31.53
C VAL A 686 -22.40 6.36 -30.85
N GLU A 687 -21.81 5.18 -30.75
CA GLU A 687 -22.32 3.97 -30.12
C GLU A 687 -22.59 4.12 -28.61
N ILE A 688 -21.97 5.10 -27.93
CA ILE A 688 -22.34 5.46 -26.55
C ILE A 688 -23.82 5.88 -26.47
N CYS A 689 -24.37 6.43 -27.55
CA CYS A 689 -25.78 6.83 -27.63
C CYS A 689 -26.76 5.64 -27.67
N GLU A 690 -26.24 4.41 -27.75
CA GLU A 690 -27.02 3.16 -27.82
C GLU A 690 -26.99 2.37 -26.50
N LEU A 691 -26.37 2.93 -25.46
CA LEU A 691 -26.33 2.36 -24.12
C LEU A 691 -27.66 2.61 -23.40
N PRO A 692 -28.43 1.56 -23.07
CA PRO A 692 -29.81 1.71 -22.60
C PRO A 692 -29.93 2.11 -21.12
N ARG A 693 -28.83 2.09 -20.37
CA ARG A 693 -28.81 2.31 -18.92
C ARG A 693 -27.83 3.39 -18.49
N LEU A 694 -27.21 4.12 -19.42
CA LEU A 694 -26.18 5.12 -19.09
C LEU A 694 -26.81 6.29 -18.32
N VAL A 695 -26.36 6.51 -17.09
CA VAL A 695 -26.87 7.51 -16.13
C VAL A 695 -25.89 8.67 -15.94
N TYR A 696 -24.59 8.37 -15.89
CA TYR A 696 -23.55 9.37 -15.62
C TYR A 696 -22.41 9.27 -16.63
N VAL A 697 -22.07 10.41 -17.22
CA VAL A 697 -20.89 10.58 -18.07
C VAL A 697 -20.00 11.66 -17.49
N ASP A 698 -18.73 11.35 -17.32
CA ASP A 698 -17.69 12.30 -16.90
C ASP A 698 -16.58 12.28 -17.93
N ILE A 699 -16.35 13.41 -18.58
CA ILE A 699 -15.31 13.62 -19.59
C ILE A 699 -14.39 14.78 -19.21
N SER A 700 -14.39 15.16 -17.93
CA SER A 700 -13.70 16.36 -17.48
C SER A 700 -12.19 16.30 -17.76
N HIS A 701 -11.57 17.44 -18.05
CA HIS A 701 -10.15 17.56 -18.40
C HIS A 701 -9.73 16.75 -19.65
N CYS A 702 -10.66 16.40 -20.54
CA CYS A 702 -10.35 15.88 -21.88
C CYS A 702 -10.13 17.05 -22.85
N LEU A 703 -8.94 17.63 -22.84
CA LEU A 703 -8.63 18.89 -23.53
C LEU A 703 -8.80 18.82 -25.06
N SER A 704 -8.54 17.66 -25.67
CA SER A 704 -8.69 17.44 -27.12
C SER A 704 -10.12 17.09 -27.55
N LEU A 705 -11.05 16.88 -26.62
CA LEU A 705 -12.42 16.50 -26.92
C LEU A 705 -13.20 17.73 -27.38
N SER A 706 -13.54 17.77 -28.67
CA SER A 706 -14.10 18.96 -29.33
C SER A 706 -15.62 18.91 -29.57
N PHE A 707 -16.23 17.73 -29.57
CA PHE A 707 -17.67 17.56 -29.75
C PHE A 707 -18.22 16.36 -28.96
N LEU A 708 -19.48 16.47 -28.55
CA LEU A 708 -20.28 15.32 -28.12
C LEU A 708 -20.91 14.62 -29.34
N PRO A 709 -21.23 13.32 -29.26
CA PRO A 709 -21.88 12.63 -30.36
C PRO A 709 -23.21 13.28 -30.76
N GLU A 710 -23.46 13.46 -32.06
CA GLU A 710 -24.67 14.15 -32.56
C GLU A 710 -25.98 13.51 -32.09
N LYS A 711 -25.96 12.21 -31.76
CA LYS A 711 -27.12 11.43 -31.31
C LYS A 711 -27.25 11.33 -29.78
N ILE A 712 -26.54 12.15 -29.00
CA ILE A 712 -26.54 12.07 -27.53
C ILE A 712 -27.95 12.12 -26.93
N GLY A 713 -28.88 12.85 -27.58
CA GLY A 713 -30.30 12.90 -27.21
C GLY A 713 -31.05 11.56 -27.18
N LYS A 714 -30.45 10.47 -27.70
CA LYS A 714 -30.98 9.11 -27.57
C LYS A 714 -30.83 8.53 -26.17
N VAL A 715 -29.84 8.98 -25.38
CA VAL A 715 -29.57 8.48 -24.03
C VAL A 715 -30.56 9.10 -23.04
N LYS A 716 -31.83 8.67 -23.12
CA LYS A 716 -32.91 9.20 -22.27
C LYS A 716 -32.70 8.95 -20.77
N THR A 717 -31.79 8.05 -20.41
CA THR A 717 -31.44 7.70 -19.02
C THR A 717 -30.37 8.59 -18.41
N LEU A 718 -29.70 9.44 -19.20
CA LEU A 718 -28.59 10.26 -18.71
C LEU A 718 -29.11 11.32 -17.73
N GLU A 719 -28.64 11.27 -16.49
CA GLU A 719 -29.02 12.19 -15.40
C GLU A 719 -27.95 13.25 -15.14
N LYS A 720 -26.68 12.89 -15.32
CA LYS A 720 -25.55 13.79 -15.08
C LYS A 720 -24.51 13.72 -16.19
N ILE A 721 -24.02 14.89 -16.60
CA ILE A 721 -22.84 15.01 -17.47
C ILE A 721 -21.84 16.00 -16.86
N ASP A 722 -20.57 15.61 -16.79
CA ASP A 722 -19.48 16.46 -16.36
C ASP A 722 -18.47 16.62 -17.50
N MET A 723 -18.22 17.87 -17.89
CA MET A 723 -17.41 18.28 -19.03
C MET A 723 -16.61 19.54 -18.71
N ARG A 724 -16.20 19.68 -17.44
CA ARG A 724 -15.28 20.76 -17.02
C ARG A 724 -13.96 20.64 -17.74
N GLU A 725 -13.35 21.77 -18.08
CA GLU A 725 -12.05 21.82 -18.77
C GLU A 725 -12.02 20.97 -20.06
N CYS A 726 -13.12 20.98 -20.82
CA CYS A 726 -13.19 20.45 -22.19
C CYS A 726 -13.28 21.60 -23.21
N SER A 727 -12.65 21.44 -24.37
CA SER A 727 -12.64 22.45 -25.44
C SER A 727 -13.80 22.25 -26.43
N LEU A 728 -15.01 22.00 -25.94
CA LEU A 728 -16.16 21.70 -26.79
C LEU A 728 -16.58 22.92 -27.62
N SER A 729 -16.76 22.75 -28.93
CA SER A 729 -17.13 23.84 -29.85
C SER A 729 -18.63 24.11 -29.91
N SER A 730 -19.46 23.08 -29.71
CA SER A 730 -20.92 23.17 -29.73
C SER A 730 -21.54 22.01 -28.94
N ILE A 731 -22.76 22.22 -28.45
CA ILE A 731 -23.61 21.14 -27.91
C ILE A 731 -24.55 20.69 -29.04
N PRO A 732 -24.66 19.37 -29.32
CA PRO A 732 -25.49 18.88 -30.41
C PRO A 732 -26.97 19.19 -30.16
N SER A 733 -27.70 19.54 -31.23
CA SER A 733 -29.12 19.90 -31.15
C SER A 733 -30.01 18.79 -30.59
N SER A 734 -29.57 17.53 -30.65
CA SER A 734 -30.28 16.40 -30.02
C SER A 734 -30.26 16.45 -28.48
N ALA A 735 -29.36 17.22 -27.85
CA ALA A 735 -29.25 17.28 -26.39
C ALA A 735 -30.53 17.79 -25.70
N VAL A 736 -31.35 18.60 -26.39
CA VAL A 736 -32.69 19.04 -25.91
C VAL A 736 -33.63 17.86 -25.60
N SER A 737 -33.30 16.68 -26.11
CA SER A 737 -34.06 15.45 -25.97
C SER A 737 -33.64 14.64 -24.73
N LEU A 738 -32.66 15.09 -23.94
CA LEU A 738 -32.19 14.41 -22.71
C LEU A 738 -33.17 14.63 -21.53
N THR A 739 -34.31 13.96 -21.55
CA THR A 739 -35.43 14.19 -20.61
C THR A 739 -35.12 13.88 -19.14
N SER A 740 -34.15 13.01 -18.86
CA SER A 740 -33.76 12.65 -17.49
C SER A 740 -32.59 13.48 -16.97
N LEU A 741 -32.01 14.38 -17.78
CA LEU A 741 -30.87 15.17 -17.37
C LEU A 741 -31.27 16.11 -16.22
N ARG A 742 -30.47 16.11 -15.15
CA ARG A 742 -30.67 16.93 -13.95
C ARG A 742 -29.48 17.82 -13.68
N HIS A 743 -28.28 17.40 -14.06
CA HIS A 743 -27.06 18.14 -13.74
C HIS A 743 -26.06 18.14 -14.90
N VAL A 744 -25.59 19.33 -15.24
CA VAL A 744 -24.47 19.56 -16.17
C VAL A 744 -23.41 20.34 -15.42
N ALA A 745 -22.20 19.82 -15.36
CA ALA A 745 -21.03 20.59 -14.93
C ALA A 745 -20.18 20.92 -16.16
N CYS A 746 -19.93 22.20 -16.40
CA CYS A 746 -19.16 22.65 -17.55
C CYS A 746 -18.23 23.81 -17.21
N TYR A 747 -17.40 24.17 -18.19
CA TYR A 747 -16.59 25.36 -18.10
C TYR A 747 -17.44 26.63 -18.32
N ARG A 748 -17.10 27.77 -17.70
CA ARG A 748 -17.91 29.02 -17.80
C ARG A 748 -18.16 29.46 -19.24
N GLU A 749 -17.17 29.34 -20.13
CA GLU A 749 -17.32 29.71 -21.55
C GLU A 749 -18.26 28.76 -22.32
N ALA A 750 -18.57 27.58 -21.79
CA ALA A 750 -19.51 26.64 -22.39
C ALA A 750 -20.94 26.79 -21.86
N LEU A 751 -21.19 27.67 -20.88
CA LEU A 751 -22.49 27.80 -20.21
C LEU A 751 -23.59 28.24 -21.19
N TRP A 752 -23.30 29.20 -22.07
CA TRP A 752 -24.26 29.69 -23.07
C TRP A 752 -24.69 28.60 -24.06
N MET A 753 -23.86 27.57 -24.28
CA MET A 753 -24.15 26.47 -25.22
C MET A 753 -25.26 25.55 -24.70
N TRP A 754 -25.58 25.60 -23.40
CA TRP A 754 -26.60 24.79 -22.75
C TRP A 754 -27.96 25.49 -22.59
N GLU A 755 -28.08 26.77 -22.95
CA GLU A 755 -29.32 27.56 -22.76
C GLU A 755 -30.56 26.92 -23.41
N GLU A 756 -30.42 26.41 -24.64
CA GLU A 756 -31.53 25.76 -25.34
C GLU A 756 -31.94 24.43 -24.70
N VAL A 757 -30.98 23.71 -24.10
CA VAL A 757 -31.24 22.47 -23.38
C VAL A 757 -31.92 22.77 -22.04
N GLU A 758 -31.47 23.80 -21.32
CA GLU A 758 -32.07 24.24 -20.05
C GLU A 758 -33.53 24.68 -20.21
N LYS A 759 -33.86 25.35 -21.33
CA LYS A 759 -35.25 25.68 -21.69
C LYS A 759 -36.10 24.42 -21.99
N ALA A 760 -35.50 23.42 -22.61
CA ALA A 760 -36.19 22.21 -23.06
C ALA A 760 -36.31 21.13 -21.97
N VAL A 761 -35.41 21.10 -20.99
CA VAL A 761 -35.32 20.07 -19.93
C VAL A 761 -35.63 20.69 -18.56
N PRO A 762 -36.86 20.53 -18.05
CA PRO A 762 -37.27 21.13 -16.78
C PRO A 762 -36.45 20.62 -15.59
N GLY A 763 -35.99 21.55 -14.74
CA GLY A 763 -35.22 21.21 -13.54
C GLY A 763 -33.75 20.86 -13.79
N LEU A 764 -33.26 21.06 -15.02
CA LEU A 764 -31.84 20.96 -15.33
C LEU A 764 -31.07 22.05 -14.58
N ARG A 765 -30.02 21.64 -13.86
CA ARG A 765 -29.08 22.56 -13.20
C ARG A 765 -27.75 22.54 -13.95
N VAL A 766 -27.38 23.68 -14.53
CA VAL A 766 -26.09 23.86 -15.21
C VAL A 766 -25.15 24.63 -14.29
N GLU A 767 -24.06 24.00 -13.86
CA GLU A 767 -23.05 24.59 -12.99
C GLU A 767 -21.78 24.87 -13.79
N ALA A 768 -21.27 26.10 -13.67
CA ALA A 768 -20.03 26.53 -14.31
C ALA A 768 -18.89 26.70 -13.29
N THR A 769 -17.70 26.29 -13.69
CA THR A 769 -16.43 26.50 -12.97
C THR A 769 -15.56 27.56 -13.67
N GLU A 770 -14.74 28.31 -12.92
CA GLU A 770 -13.84 29.36 -13.45
C GLU A 770 -12.55 28.77 -14.05
N LYS A 771 -11.94 29.41 -15.08
CA LYS A 771 -10.73 28.88 -15.76
C LYS A 771 -9.62 28.89 -14.75
N TRP A 772 -8.97 27.76 -14.57
CA TRP A 772 -7.66 27.77 -13.95
C TRP A 772 -6.57 27.74 -15.02
N PHE A 773 -6.04 28.93 -15.30
CA PHE A 773 -4.73 29.05 -15.93
C PHE A 773 -3.66 28.69 -14.90
N ASN A 774 -3.10 27.49 -14.99
CA ASN A 774 -1.69 27.30 -14.62
C ASN A 774 -1.08 26.18 -15.49
N MET A 775 -0.77 26.54 -16.73
CA MET A 775 0.23 25.84 -17.53
C MET A 775 1.59 26.11 -16.87
N ASN A 776 2.15 25.07 -16.25
CA ASN A 776 3.57 24.78 -16.25
C ASN A 776 3.69 23.26 -16.12
N TRP A 777 3.47 22.58 -17.24
CA TRP A 777 4.10 21.28 -17.48
C TRP A 777 5.62 21.50 -17.37
N PRO A 778 6.38 20.72 -16.60
CA PRO A 778 7.79 20.58 -16.91
C PRO A 778 7.88 19.72 -18.17
N ASP A 779 8.11 20.38 -19.31
CA ASP A 779 8.87 19.75 -20.39
C ASP A 779 10.31 19.62 -19.86
N GLU A 780 10.66 18.44 -19.31
CA GLU A 780 11.98 17.77 -19.34
C GLU A 780 12.02 16.54 -18.43
#